data_AF-A0A969QE72-F1
#
_entry.id   AF-A0A969QE72-F1
#
_cell.length_a   1.000
_cell.length_b   1.000
_cell.length_c   1.000
_cell.angle_alpha   90.00
_cell.angle_beta   90.00
_cell.angle_gamma   90.00
#
_symmetry.space_group_name_H-M   'P 1'
#
loop_
_entity.id
_entity.type
_entity.pdbx_description
1 polymer ?
#
loop_
_entity_poly.entity_id
_entity_poly.type
_entity_poly.pdbx_seq_one_letter_code
_entity_poly.pdbx_strand_id
1 'polypeptide(L)'
;MVASSSFRQTIILLSGQSFDQLILGLGLIVLVVIFSLTAFIFIRIFINWWQTKVEQKHPRAIGSIAKNDGSSTDSISRSQSTILEPLFVESDGNLTASLFGDETDDSKLIGQPIVICEDAVALAQLYKPIALWHGRLILPSDELRQPYGSVFLEVINTPKKYQNLIGKIADLKWSTNREVQFFVHAVTQDINFTKQTRSSQKSGNIHPDRLNGLRNVGPLETLAGTRLEDSVTVMLRRPVIVINYSSIDRQELIIDREPVQITGRLCALVSILQRQKPDSDKFIVRHFNKTSQQFDGPAEIIRIPQVQPDRNGVARSTNNSIEQSPLNPDGWYIYGEQDEDNIFIVRAIEPRKITRLIPDETHFGLNKSLNYLRSHNWQNTIAQKGQAKIVLLSPNQSIENNRTSPWQEGDIGIVIHCFGGIGGKKGEKKVFGIVTGNFTFGVAKVVRDRFTGEQRFDIEYKQVYAHNPDGIVAGSIKWQSYMGDLQRGWLGDRPVCDIICKLDSVCCDYDFDGIKLSPLSELNQQLDIMMARYRSGDGTGASLVTPATSCVQDSSQAIYATIKKITSEVESNHQIQDWLKANPTDVQTQRFDELVALGQSLEKGLIPLGIVRPDWRKNAKLAGIDCNLKPTPFASITHPLKAAISYRTMLPRRTQNEIAKILLKQGAFLWVIRTNQVGGFDPDIEPIAPTAI
;
A
#
# COMPACT_ATOMS: atom_id res chain seq x y z
N MET A 1 26.22 -45.65 -83.33
CA MET A 1 26.60 -46.93 -82.72
C MET A 1 26.47 -46.77 -81.21
N VAL A 2 25.45 -47.38 -80.60
CA VAL A 2 25.55 -48.60 -79.76
C VAL A 2 26.26 -48.27 -78.43
N ALA A 3 25.72 -48.49 -77.22
CA ALA A 3 24.44 -48.99 -76.72
C ALA A 3 24.39 -48.81 -75.18
N SER A 4 23.17 -48.83 -74.62
CA SER A 4 22.70 -49.50 -73.37
C SER A 4 23.58 -49.44 -72.09
N SER A 5 23.08 -49.24 -70.86
CA SER A 5 21.77 -49.59 -70.29
C SER A 5 21.57 -48.98 -68.88
N SER A 6 20.32 -48.60 -68.60
CA SER A 6 19.55 -48.88 -67.37
C SER A 6 20.10 -48.49 -65.99
N PHE A 7 19.45 -47.51 -65.35
CA PHE A 7 18.72 -47.77 -64.09
C PHE A 7 17.59 -46.74 -63.91
N ARG A 8 16.33 -47.21 -63.89
CA ARG A 8 15.17 -46.45 -63.40
C ARG A 8 15.23 -46.46 -61.87
N GLN A 9 15.16 -45.28 -61.25
CA GLN A 9 14.60 -45.14 -59.90
C GLN A 9 13.44 -44.14 -59.95
N THR A 10 12.31 -44.64 -59.49
CA THR A 10 11.02 -43.98 -59.35
C THR A 10 11.16 -42.76 -58.43
N ILE A 11 10.91 -41.57 -58.97
CA ILE A 11 10.69 -40.36 -58.17
C ILE A 11 9.31 -40.50 -57.53
N ILE A 12 9.28 -40.80 -56.22
CA ILE A 12 8.10 -40.60 -55.38
C ILE A 12 8.19 -39.15 -54.88
N LEU A 13 7.39 -38.28 -55.49
CA LEU A 13 7.07 -36.95 -54.98
C LEU A 13 6.19 -37.11 -53.74
N LEU A 14 6.77 -36.93 -52.55
CA LEU A 14 6.04 -36.65 -51.33
C LEU A 14 6.11 -35.15 -51.02
N SER A 15 4.97 -34.52 -51.27
CA SER A 15 4.40 -33.31 -50.69
C SER A 15 5.27 -32.44 -49.75
N GLY A 16 5.46 -31.20 -50.21
CA GLY A 16 5.60 -29.95 -49.46
C GLY A 16 5.73 -29.99 -47.94
N GLN A 17 6.96 -29.93 -47.45
CA GLN A 17 7.28 -29.16 -46.25
C GLN A 17 7.98 -27.88 -46.68
N SER A 18 7.46 -26.72 -46.26
CA SER A 18 8.07 -25.44 -46.58
C SER A 18 9.46 -25.35 -45.93
N PHE A 19 10.40 -24.72 -46.63
CA PHE A 19 11.75 -24.43 -46.15
C PHE A 19 11.77 -23.77 -44.76
N ASP A 20 10.71 -23.03 -44.42
CA ASP A 20 10.50 -22.42 -43.10
C ASP A 20 10.34 -23.44 -41.96
N GLN A 21 9.77 -24.62 -42.22
CA GLN A 21 9.66 -25.69 -41.21
C GLN A 21 11.02 -26.35 -40.92
N LEU A 22 11.91 -26.41 -41.92
CA LEU A 22 13.28 -26.87 -41.74
C LEU A 22 14.09 -25.88 -40.89
N ILE A 23 13.93 -24.57 -41.14
CA ILE A 23 14.58 -23.51 -40.36
C ILE A 23 14.04 -23.49 -38.92
N LEU A 24 12.73 -23.65 -38.72
CA LEU A 24 12.12 -23.77 -37.40
C LEU A 24 12.61 -25.04 -36.66
N GLY A 25 12.73 -26.16 -37.36
CA GLY A 25 13.26 -27.41 -36.79
C GLY A 25 14.72 -27.29 -36.36
N LEU A 26 15.58 -26.71 -37.20
CA LEU A 26 16.98 -26.43 -36.88
C LEU A 26 17.12 -25.41 -35.74
N GLY A 27 16.29 -24.37 -35.73
CA GLY A 27 16.23 -23.39 -34.64
C GLY A 27 15.84 -24.02 -33.30
N LEU A 28 14.88 -24.95 -33.30
CA LEU A 28 14.47 -25.67 -32.10
C LEU A 28 15.58 -26.59 -31.57
N ILE A 29 16.32 -27.27 -32.46
CA ILE A 29 17.46 -28.13 -32.09
C ILE A 29 18.58 -27.29 -31.47
N VAL A 30 18.93 -26.14 -32.07
CA VAL A 30 19.92 -25.21 -31.51
C VAL A 30 19.49 -24.69 -30.14
N LEU A 31 18.20 -24.36 -29.97
CA LEU A 31 17.68 -23.90 -28.69
C LEU A 31 17.76 -24.99 -27.60
N VAL A 32 17.42 -26.24 -27.94
CA VAL A 32 17.53 -27.39 -27.04
C VAL A 32 18.99 -27.61 -26.63
N VAL A 33 19.93 -27.55 -27.57
CA VAL A 33 21.36 -27.70 -27.27
C VAL A 33 21.86 -26.57 -26.36
N ILE A 34 21.48 -25.31 -26.61
CA ILE A 34 21.86 -24.17 -25.77
C ILE A 34 21.28 -24.32 -24.36
N PHE A 35 20.02 -24.72 -24.23
CA PHE A 35 19.35 -24.94 -22.93
C PHE A 35 19.96 -26.12 -22.16
N SER A 36 20.30 -27.22 -22.84
CA SER A 36 21.00 -28.35 -22.23
C SER A 36 22.40 -27.96 -21.76
N LEU A 37 23.12 -27.14 -22.53
CA LEU A 37 24.45 -26.65 -22.15
C LEU A 37 24.40 -25.69 -20.96
N THR A 38 23.42 -24.78 -20.93
CA THR A 38 23.23 -23.86 -19.78
C THR A 38 22.80 -24.60 -18.52
N ALA A 39 21.90 -25.59 -18.63
CA ALA A 39 21.52 -26.44 -17.52
C ALA A 39 22.72 -27.23 -16.96
N PHE A 40 23.57 -27.77 -17.84
CA PHE A 40 24.80 -28.48 -17.44
C PHE A 40 25.78 -27.56 -16.69
N ILE A 41 25.99 -26.33 -17.19
CA ILE A 41 26.85 -25.34 -16.51
C ILE A 41 26.30 -24.98 -15.12
N PHE A 42 24.98 -24.77 -15.00
CA PHE A 42 24.34 -24.49 -13.72
C PHE A 42 24.46 -25.64 -12.71
N ILE A 43 24.27 -26.88 -13.16
CA ILE A 43 24.47 -28.08 -12.32
C ILE A 43 25.92 -28.16 -11.85
N ARG A 44 26.89 -27.86 -12.71
CA ARG A 44 28.31 -27.91 -12.34
C ARG A 44 28.69 -26.81 -11.33
N ILE A 45 28.16 -25.60 -11.49
CA ILE A 45 28.34 -24.49 -10.54
C ILE A 45 27.70 -24.85 -9.20
N PHE A 46 26.50 -25.44 -9.21
CA PHE A 46 25.80 -25.86 -8.01
C PHE A 46 26.54 -26.97 -7.25
N ILE A 47 27.09 -27.97 -7.96
CA ILE A 47 27.90 -29.04 -7.35
C ILE A 47 29.18 -28.48 -6.71
N ASN A 48 29.90 -27.57 -7.39
CA ASN A 48 31.08 -26.92 -6.82
C ASN A 48 30.75 -26.06 -5.59
N TRP A 49 29.64 -25.31 -5.65
CA TRP A 49 29.16 -24.53 -4.50
C TRP A 49 28.73 -25.43 -3.33
N TRP A 50 28.13 -26.59 -3.61
CA TRP A 50 27.76 -27.56 -2.59
C TRP A 50 29.00 -28.20 -1.95
N GLN A 51 29.98 -28.63 -2.74
CA GLN A 51 31.22 -29.25 -2.24
C GLN A 51 31.99 -28.29 -1.33
N THR A 52 32.13 -27.02 -1.71
CA THR A 52 32.77 -25.98 -0.88
C THR A 52 32.01 -25.70 0.43
N LYS A 53 30.68 -25.83 0.44
CA LYS A 53 29.85 -25.74 1.65
C LYS A 53 29.97 -26.95 2.57
N VAL A 54 30.23 -28.14 2.02
CA VAL A 54 30.40 -29.38 2.79
C VAL A 54 31.78 -29.43 3.44
N GLU A 55 32.82 -28.92 2.77
CA GLU A 55 34.19 -28.87 3.32
C GLU A 55 34.36 -27.84 4.47
N GLN A 56 33.46 -26.85 4.59
CA GLN A 56 33.51 -25.85 5.68
C GLN A 56 32.87 -26.32 7.01
N LYS A 57 32.36 -27.56 7.11
CA LYS A 57 31.73 -28.09 8.32
C LYS A 57 32.54 -29.21 8.99
N HIS A 58 33.79 -28.94 9.34
CA HIS A 58 34.48 -29.70 10.40
C HIS A 58 35.47 -28.84 11.19
N PRO A 59 35.09 -28.34 12.39
CA PRO A 59 36.05 -28.11 13.46
C PRO A 59 36.04 -29.34 14.39
N ARG A 60 37.18 -30.00 14.47
CA ARG A 60 37.49 -30.99 15.53
C ARG A 60 37.53 -30.27 16.88
N ALA A 61 36.76 -30.76 17.83
CA ALA A 61 36.90 -30.44 19.25
C ALA A 61 37.99 -31.32 19.87
N ILE A 62 38.92 -30.69 20.60
CA ILE A 62 39.71 -31.30 21.69
C ILE A 62 39.74 -30.25 22.80
N GLY A 63 39.39 -30.64 24.03
CA GLY A 63 38.96 -29.73 25.09
C GLY A 63 39.86 -29.63 26.33
N SER A 64 39.18 -29.64 27.48
CA SER A 64 39.64 -29.60 28.89
C SER A 64 39.82 -28.20 29.51
N ILE A 65 39.58 -27.92 30.81
CA ILE A 65 38.86 -28.50 31.96
C ILE A 65 38.91 -27.39 33.06
N ALA A 66 37.95 -27.42 34.01
CA ALA A 66 37.99 -26.86 35.40
C ALA A 66 37.90 -25.32 35.59
N LYS A 67 37.38 -24.75 36.70
CA LYS A 67 36.45 -25.07 37.81
C LYS A 67 36.43 -23.80 38.70
N ASN A 68 35.33 -23.54 39.43
CA ASN A 68 35.27 -22.77 40.70
C ASN A 68 35.52 -21.24 40.65
N ASP A 69 34.96 -20.34 41.47
CA ASP A 69 34.15 -20.39 42.71
C ASP A 69 33.41 -19.03 42.91
N GLY A 70 32.31 -19.05 43.69
CA GLY A 70 32.11 -18.16 44.86
C GLY A 70 31.50 -16.75 44.70
N SER A 71 30.28 -16.59 45.27
CA SER A 71 29.77 -15.55 46.23
C SER A 71 30.00 -14.04 45.93
N SER A 72 29.28 -13.02 46.43
CA SER A 72 28.27 -12.80 47.47
C SER A 72 27.68 -11.38 47.30
N THR A 73 26.38 -11.23 47.56
CA THR A 73 25.66 -10.18 48.32
C THR A 73 26.08 -8.68 48.38
N ASP A 74 25.05 -7.84 48.18
CA ASP A 74 24.52 -6.77 49.07
C ASP A 74 24.82 -5.26 48.92
N SER A 75 23.69 -4.52 48.95
CA SER A 75 23.38 -3.24 49.62
C SER A 75 23.84 -1.90 48.98
N ILE A 76 22.89 -1.06 48.50
CA ILE A 76 22.18 0.06 49.19
C ILE A 76 23.08 1.27 49.52
N SER A 77 22.82 2.43 48.90
CA SER A 77 22.45 3.66 49.64
C SER A 77 21.87 4.76 48.73
N ARG A 78 20.84 5.42 49.27
CA ARG A 78 20.19 6.66 48.80
C ARG A 78 20.94 7.88 49.35
N SER A 79 20.95 9.00 48.61
CA SER A 79 20.84 10.36 49.18
C SER A 79 20.11 11.23 48.14
N GLN A 80 18.88 11.64 48.44
CA GLN A 80 18.46 12.91 49.08
C GLN A 80 18.30 14.07 48.09
N SER A 81 17.03 14.35 47.84
CA SER A 81 16.41 15.51 47.22
C SER A 81 16.71 16.81 47.97
N THR A 82 16.91 17.90 47.24
CA THR A 82 16.71 19.26 47.79
C THR A 82 15.88 20.07 46.79
N ILE A 83 14.75 20.53 47.30
CA ILE A 83 13.72 21.35 46.65
C ILE A 83 14.08 22.82 46.92
N LEU A 84 14.09 23.68 45.90
CA LEU A 84 14.13 25.13 46.04
C LEU A 84 13.30 25.78 44.92
N GLU A 85 12.21 26.44 45.31
CA GLU A 85 11.46 27.47 44.59
C GLU A 85 10.88 28.43 45.65
N PRO A 86 10.41 29.64 45.31
CA PRO A 86 11.09 30.69 44.55
C PRO A 86 11.02 32.04 45.29
N LEU A 87 11.94 32.97 44.98
CA LEU A 87 11.89 34.35 45.50
C LEU A 87 11.32 35.28 44.42
N PHE A 88 10.11 35.81 44.65
CA PHE A 88 9.49 36.86 43.85
C PHE A 88 10.07 38.23 44.25
N VAL A 89 10.46 39.03 43.27
CA VAL A 89 10.70 40.48 43.43
C VAL A 89 10.02 41.19 42.27
N GLU A 90 9.04 42.03 42.60
CA GLU A 90 8.38 42.99 41.71
C GLU A 90 9.30 44.19 41.44
N SER A 91 9.25 44.73 40.23
CA SER A 91 9.47 46.18 40.05
C SER A 91 8.64 46.73 38.89
N ASP A 92 7.82 47.72 39.20
CA ASP A 92 7.13 48.62 38.29
C ASP A 92 8.10 49.48 37.46
N GLY A 93 7.70 49.89 36.25
CA GLY A 93 8.42 50.92 35.49
C GLY A 93 8.03 51.04 34.02
N ASN A 94 6.96 51.80 33.76
CA ASN A 94 6.47 52.24 32.45
C ASN A 94 7.45 53.23 31.79
N LEU A 95 7.82 53.08 30.50
CA LEU A 95 8.13 54.20 29.58
C LEU A 95 8.36 53.77 28.11
N THR A 96 7.90 54.66 27.24
CA THR A 96 7.65 54.60 25.80
C THR A 96 8.85 54.83 24.87
N ALA A 97 8.80 54.17 23.71
CA ALA A 97 9.08 54.64 22.34
C ALA A 97 10.44 55.25 21.90
N SER A 98 10.82 54.80 20.69
CA SER A 98 11.71 55.39 19.67
C SER A 98 13.21 55.08 19.75
N LEU A 99 13.73 54.44 18.69
CA LEU A 99 14.69 55.02 17.74
C LEU A 99 15.32 53.89 16.89
N PHE A 100 15.05 53.92 15.58
CA PHE A 100 15.83 53.17 14.59
C PHE A 100 17.28 53.66 14.61
N GLY A 101 18.24 52.73 14.55
CA GLY A 101 19.66 52.98 14.37
C GLY A 101 20.35 51.73 13.83
N ASP A 102 21.09 51.91 12.74
CA ASP A 102 21.73 50.90 11.89
C ASP A 102 22.90 50.13 12.53
N GLU A 103 23.10 48.92 11.99
CA GLU A 103 24.36 48.18 11.73
C GLU A 103 25.46 48.06 12.81
N THR A 104 25.59 46.87 13.40
CA THR A 104 26.68 45.87 13.16
C THR A 104 27.02 45.02 14.40
N ASP A 105 27.28 43.75 14.08
CA ASP A 105 28.17 42.78 14.74
C ASP A 105 27.64 41.78 15.79
N ASP A 106 28.18 40.58 15.62
CA ASP A 106 27.68 39.27 16.02
C ASP A 106 27.72 38.97 17.53
N SER A 107 26.94 37.94 17.88
CA SER A 107 27.12 37.08 19.07
C SER A 107 26.64 37.61 20.43
N LYS A 108 25.31 37.74 20.58
CA LYS A 108 24.57 37.49 21.86
C LYS A 108 23.06 37.53 21.65
N LEU A 109 22.52 36.54 20.94
CA LEU A 109 21.09 36.20 20.99
C LEU A 109 20.94 34.82 21.65
N ILE A 110 21.34 34.74 22.92
CA ILE A 110 20.96 33.64 23.80
C ILE A 110 19.68 34.07 24.51
N GLY A 111 18.58 33.42 24.13
CA GLY A 111 17.41 33.18 24.97
C GLY A 111 16.51 34.37 25.26
N GLN A 112 15.64 34.73 24.32
CA GLN A 112 14.29 35.15 24.71
C GLN A 112 13.44 33.89 24.88
N PRO A 113 12.57 33.81 25.90
CA PRO A 113 11.65 32.69 26.04
C PRO A 113 10.75 32.67 24.82
N ILE A 114 10.86 31.62 24.01
CA ILE A 114 9.86 31.31 23.00
C ILE A 114 8.59 31.04 23.79
N VAL A 115 7.64 31.99 23.74
CA VAL A 115 6.30 31.78 24.27
C VAL A 115 5.68 30.62 23.48
N ILE A 116 5.59 29.46 24.13
CA ILE A 116 4.93 28.26 23.59
C ILE A 116 3.46 28.36 24.01
N CYS A 117 2.65 28.99 23.16
CA CYS A 117 1.19 29.18 23.23
C CYS A 117 0.59 29.74 24.55
N GLU A 118 0.00 30.94 24.47
CA GLU A 118 -0.82 31.56 25.54
C GLU A 118 -2.27 31.03 25.59
N ASP A 119 -2.73 30.25 24.61
CA ASP A 119 -4.12 29.73 24.56
C ASP A 119 -4.18 28.25 24.13
N ALA A 120 -4.23 27.36 25.13
CA ALA A 120 -4.40 25.92 24.94
C ALA A 120 -5.75 25.55 24.30
N VAL A 121 -6.79 26.37 24.47
CA VAL A 121 -8.13 26.11 23.90
C VAL A 121 -8.11 26.38 22.40
N ALA A 122 -7.47 27.47 21.96
CA ALA A 122 -7.28 27.76 20.53
C ALA A 122 -6.47 26.64 19.84
N LEU A 123 -5.41 26.15 20.48
CA LEU A 123 -4.58 25.07 19.95
C LEU A 123 -5.35 23.76 19.78
N ALA A 124 -6.17 23.39 20.77
CA ALA A 124 -7.00 22.18 20.70
C ALA A 124 -7.96 22.18 19.49
N GLN A 125 -8.42 23.35 19.03
CA GLN A 125 -9.28 23.46 17.86
C GLN A 125 -8.55 23.22 16.53
N LEU A 126 -7.22 23.34 16.50
CA LEU A 126 -6.40 23.10 15.30
C LEU A 126 -6.20 21.60 15.04
N TYR A 127 -6.35 20.76 16.06
CA TYR A 127 -6.36 19.31 15.92
C TYR A 127 -7.76 18.78 15.59
N LYS A 128 -7.85 17.97 14.54
CA LYS A 128 -9.10 17.35 14.09
C LYS A 128 -9.00 15.82 14.19
N PRO A 129 -10.07 15.13 14.64
CA PRO A 129 -10.14 13.67 14.55
C PRO A 129 -9.95 13.20 13.11
N ILE A 130 -9.26 12.07 12.93
CA ILE A 130 -8.96 11.56 11.59
C ILE A 130 -10.24 11.17 10.84
N ALA A 131 -11.16 10.49 11.52
CA ALA A 131 -12.44 10.05 10.98
C ALA A 131 -13.59 10.23 11.99
N LEU A 132 -14.84 10.20 11.50
CA LEU A 132 -16.03 10.32 12.34
C LEU A 132 -16.17 9.16 13.32
N TRP A 133 -15.95 7.93 12.85
CA TRP A 133 -15.88 6.73 13.66
C TRP A 133 -14.49 6.12 13.48
N HIS A 134 -13.73 6.03 14.56
CA HIS A 134 -12.50 5.25 14.58
C HIS A 134 -12.17 4.77 15.99
N GLY A 135 -11.36 3.73 16.05
CA GLY A 135 -11.00 3.08 17.30
C GLY A 135 -9.93 2.03 17.11
N ARG A 136 -9.50 1.45 18.23
CA ARG A 136 -8.52 0.37 18.26
C ARG A 136 -9.24 -0.97 18.30
N LEU A 137 -8.87 -1.86 17.39
CA LEU A 137 -9.39 -3.22 17.38
C LEU A 137 -8.72 -4.04 18.47
N ILE A 138 -9.54 -4.81 19.18
CA ILE A 138 -9.12 -5.72 20.23
C ILE A 138 -9.65 -7.11 19.86
N LEU A 139 -8.75 -8.08 19.72
CA LEU A 139 -9.14 -9.47 19.49
C LEU A 139 -9.70 -10.08 20.80
N PRO A 140 -10.94 -10.61 20.80
CA PRO A 140 -11.50 -11.26 21.97
C PRO A 140 -10.74 -12.54 22.33
N SER A 141 -10.77 -12.92 23.62
CA SER A 141 -10.35 -14.24 24.06
C SER A 141 -11.30 -15.31 23.52
N ASP A 142 -10.83 -16.57 23.45
CA ASP A 142 -11.60 -17.69 22.86
C ASP A 142 -13.01 -17.85 23.44
N GLU A 143 -13.18 -17.63 24.75
CA GLU A 143 -14.46 -17.73 25.46
C GLU A 143 -15.46 -16.63 25.07
N LEU A 144 -14.95 -15.48 24.61
CA LEU A 144 -15.75 -14.31 24.24
C LEU A 144 -15.97 -14.19 22.73
N ARG A 145 -15.41 -15.10 21.94
CA ARG A 145 -15.60 -15.13 20.47
C ARG A 145 -17.05 -15.46 20.14
N GLN A 146 -17.62 -14.74 19.20
CA GLN A 146 -18.95 -15.01 18.68
C GLN A 146 -18.90 -15.77 17.34
N PRO A 147 -19.94 -16.53 16.98
CA PRO A 147 -20.05 -17.16 15.66
C PRO A 147 -19.89 -16.12 14.54
N TYR A 148 -19.21 -16.50 13.45
CA TYR A 148 -18.93 -15.66 12.28
C TYR A 148 -17.98 -14.47 12.50
N GLY A 149 -17.33 -14.41 13.67
CA GLY A 149 -16.20 -13.52 13.96
C GLY A 149 -16.62 -12.09 14.29
N SER A 150 -16.61 -11.78 15.59
CA SER A 150 -16.73 -10.41 16.12
C SER A 150 -15.41 -9.97 16.75
N VAL A 151 -15.20 -8.66 16.87
CA VAL A 151 -14.07 -8.09 17.61
C VAL A 151 -14.55 -6.99 18.54
N PHE A 152 -13.74 -6.62 19.50
CA PHE A 152 -14.00 -5.44 20.32
C PHE A 152 -13.37 -4.20 19.65
N LEU A 153 -14.02 -3.05 19.83
CA LEU A 153 -13.53 -1.75 19.41
C LEU A 153 -13.44 -0.85 20.63
N GLU A 154 -12.22 -0.45 21.00
CA GLU A 154 -12.04 0.70 21.89
C GLU A 154 -12.31 1.97 21.08
N VAL A 155 -13.41 2.64 21.41
CA VAL A 155 -13.92 3.76 20.64
C VAL A 155 -13.12 5.02 20.95
N ILE A 156 -12.46 5.58 19.93
CA ILE A 156 -11.61 6.78 20.08
C ILE A 156 -12.35 8.06 19.70
N ASN A 157 -13.15 8.03 18.63
CA ASN A 157 -13.99 9.16 18.23
C ASN A 157 -15.28 8.66 17.60
N THR A 158 -16.34 9.45 17.80
CA THR A 158 -17.68 9.19 17.29
C THR A 158 -18.35 10.48 16.80
N PRO A 159 -19.43 10.39 16.01
CA PRO A 159 -20.32 11.53 15.79
C PRO A 159 -20.89 12.06 17.12
N LYS A 160 -21.22 13.36 17.17
CA LYS A 160 -21.74 14.05 18.37
C LYS A 160 -22.82 13.27 19.14
N LYS A 161 -23.73 12.62 18.41
CA LYS A 161 -24.83 11.81 18.98
C LYS A 161 -24.36 10.67 19.90
N TYR A 162 -23.16 10.14 19.69
CA TYR A 162 -22.62 8.96 20.39
C TYR A 162 -21.35 9.29 21.18
N GLN A 163 -21.16 10.54 21.60
CA GLN A 163 -19.95 10.96 22.33
C GLN A 163 -19.73 10.19 23.64
N ASN A 164 -20.82 9.72 24.26
CA ASN A 164 -20.79 8.90 25.48
C ASN A 164 -20.11 7.53 25.30
N LEU A 165 -19.77 7.15 24.07
CA LEU A 165 -19.00 5.93 23.76
C LEU A 165 -17.49 6.14 23.75
N ILE A 166 -17.00 7.37 23.66
CA ILE A 166 -15.56 7.64 23.60
C ILE A 166 -14.89 7.08 24.87
N GLY A 167 -13.80 6.31 24.69
CA GLY A 167 -13.08 5.61 25.76
C GLY A 167 -13.71 4.29 26.21
N LYS A 168 -14.87 3.89 25.66
CA LYS A 168 -15.52 2.61 25.98
C LYS A 168 -15.20 1.53 24.95
N ILE A 169 -15.39 0.29 25.37
CA ILE A 169 -15.30 -0.89 24.52
C ILE A 169 -16.70 -1.23 23.99
N ALA A 170 -16.82 -1.34 22.67
CA ALA A 170 -18.04 -1.78 21.99
C ALA A 170 -17.78 -3.07 21.21
N ASP A 171 -18.83 -3.87 21.00
CA ASP A 171 -18.76 -5.07 20.17
C ASP A 171 -18.93 -4.67 18.70
N LEU A 172 -17.93 -4.94 17.87
CA LEU A 172 -17.96 -4.65 16.43
C LEU A 172 -18.32 -5.93 15.65
N LYS A 173 -19.40 -5.85 14.87
CA LYS A 173 -19.97 -6.97 14.13
C LYS A 173 -20.32 -6.63 12.69
N TRP A 174 -20.37 -7.66 11.86
CA TRP A 174 -20.89 -7.56 10.50
C TRP A 174 -22.41 -7.51 10.45
N SER A 175 -22.93 -6.75 9.49
CA SER A 175 -24.34 -6.77 9.12
C SER A 175 -24.79 -8.16 8.67
N THR A 176 -26.03 -8.53 8.98
CA THR A 176 -26.65 -9.79 8.58
C THR A 176 -27.19 -9.77 7.14
N ASN A 177 -26.97 -8.68 6.39
CA ASN A 177 -27.30 -8.62 4.97
C ASN A 177 -26.61 -9.76 4.20
N ARG A 178 -27.35 -10.41 3.29
CA ARG A 178 -26.90 -11.52 2.45
C ARG A 178 -25.56 -11.26 1.75
N GLU A 179 -25.35 -10.07 1.19
CA GLU A 179 -24.09 -9.75 0.47
C GLU A 179 -22.89 -9.70 1.41
N VAL A 180 -23.07 -9.07 2.58
CA VAL A 180 -22.04 -9.00 3.64
C VAL A 180 -21.74 -10.39 4.17
N GLN A 181 -22.79 -11.18 4.42
CA GLN A 181 -22.63 -12.55 4.90
C GLN A 181 -21.96 -13.43 3.85
N PHE A 182 -22.23 -13.27 2.56
CA PHE A 182 -21.50 -13.98 1.51
C PHE A 182 -20.00 -13.72 1.58
N PHE A 183 -19.59 -12.44 1.71
CA PHE A 183 -18.19 -12.07 1.93
C PHE A 183 -17.60 -12.73 3.19
N VAL A 184 -18.28 -12.58 4.34
CA VAL A 184 -17.80 -13.13 5.62
C VAL A 184 -17.60 -14.64 5.51
N HIS A 185 -18.56 -15.38 4.96
CA HIS A 185 -18.47 -16.83 4.80
C HIS A 185 -17.37 -17.23 3.81
N ALA A 186 -17.17 -16.47 2.73
CA ALA A 186 -16.17 -16.79 1.71
C ALA A 186 -14.72 -16.74 2.23
N VAL A 187 -14.46 -15.99 3.32
CA VAL A 187 -13.11 -15.79 3.87
C VAL A 187 -12.96 -16.29 5.32
N THR A 188 -14.04 -16.78 5.94
CA THR A 188 -13.99 -17.39 7.26
C THR A 188 -13.40 -18.79 7.16
N GLN A 189 -12.38 -19.08 7.96
CA GLN A 189 -11.69 -20.36 7.91
C GLN A 189 -10.96 -20.69 9.21
N ASP A 190 -10.58 -21.96 9.37
CA ASP A 190 -9.70 -22.39 10.44
C ASP A 190 -8.26 -21.96 10.15
N ILE A 191 -7.52 -21.56 11.19
CA ILE A 191 -6.13 -21.14 11.07
C ILE A 191 -5.22 -22.12 11.79
N ASN A 192 -4.35 -22.79 11.06
CA ASN A 192 -3.37 -23.74 11.59
C ASN A 192 -2.00 -23.53 10.93
N PHE A 193 -1.00 -23.21 11.74
CA PHE A 193 0.31 -22.86 11.24
C PHE A 193 1.04 -24.06 10.65
N THR A 194 1.46 -23.92 9.41
CA THR A 194 2.27 -24.90 8.70
C THR A 194 3.76 -24.81 9.09
N LYS A 195 4.56 -25.80 8.67
CA LYS A 195 6.02 -25.72 8.79
C LYS A 195 6.60 -24.50 8.07
N GLN A 196 5.99 -24.11 6.95
CA GLN A 196 6.44 -22.95 6.16
C GLN A 196 6.20 -21.64 6.93
N THR A 197 5.03 -21.48 7.56
CA THR A 197 4.71 -20.36 8.45
C THR A 197 5.75 -20.22 9.55
N ARG A 198 6.06 -21.32 10.25
CA ARG A 198 7.07 -21.34 11.31
C ARG A 198 8.47 -21.01 10.82
N SER A 199 8.83 -21.39 9.59
CA SER A 199 10.11 -21.01 8.99
C SER A 199 10.17 -19.52 8.64
N SER A 200 9.05 -18.95 8.20
CA SER A 200 8.94 -17.51 7.89
C SER A 200 9.05 -16.66 9.17
N GLN A 201 8.38 -17.07 10.26
CA GLN A 201 8.52 -16.44 11.57
C GLN A 201 9.98 -16.39 12.04
N LYS A 202 10.69 -17.52 11.94
CA LYS A 202 12.13 -17.61 12.26
C LYS A 202 13.01 -16.70 11.39
N SER A 203 12.52 -16.29 10.23
CA SER A 203 13.21 -15.36 9.33
C SER A 203 12.92 -13.89 9.64
N GLY A 204 12.12 -13.61 10.66
CA GLY A 204 11.80 -12.27 11.17
C GLY A 204 10.50 -11.68 10.64
N ASN A 205 9.67 -12.43 9.90
CA ASN A 205 8.36 -11.95 9.46
C ASN A 205 7.33 -12.04 10.60
N ILE A 206 6.44 -11.06 10.68
CA ILE A 206 5.34 -11.05 11.66
C ILE A 206 4.16 -11.83 11.08
N HIS A 207 3.61 -12.74 11.90
CA HIS A 207 2.50 -13.62 11.55
C HIS A 207 1.36 -13.51 12.58
N PRO A 208 0.13 -13.93 12.25
CA PRO A 208 -1.05 -13.85 13.12
C PRO A 208 -1.02 -14.91 14.23
N ASP A 209 0.00 -14.89 15.08
CA ASP A 209 0.28 -15.94 16.08
C ASP A 209 -0.89 -16.16 17.04
N ARG A 210 -1.60 -15.07 17.37
CA ARG A 210 -2.79 -15.06 18.23
C ARG A 210 -3.98 -15.81 17.65
N LEU A 211 -3.97 -16.08 16.34
CA LEU A 211 -5.02 -16.80 15.63
C LEU A 211 -4.68 -18.27 15.37
N ASN A 212 -3.47 -18.70 15.68
CA ASN A 212 -3.04 -20.08 15.40
C ASN A 212 -3.79 -21.09 16.27
N GLY A 213 -4.42 -22.07 15.64
CA GLY A 213 -5.23 -23.12 16.27
C GLY A 213 -6.71 -22.75 16.39
N LEU A 214 -7.09 -21.51 16.06
CA LEU A 214 -8.47 -21.08 16.13
C LEU A 214 -9.29 -21.60 14.95
N ARG A 215 -10.55 -21.94 15.23
CA ARG A 215 -11.54 -22.34 14.23
C ARG A 215 -12.47 -21.20 13.84
N ASN A 216 -13.03 -21.26 12.64
CA ASN A 216 -14.01 -20.32 12.10
C ASN A 216 -13.59 -18.85 12.30
N VAL A 217 -12.35 -18.51 11.96
CA VAL A 217 -11.81 -17.17 12.15
C VAL A 217 -12.30 -16.26 11.02
N GLY A 218 -13.07 -15.24 11.39
CA GLY A 218 -13.69 -14.29 10.46
C GLY A 218 -12.77 -13.14 10.04
N PRO A 219 -13.18 -12.33 9.03
CA PRO A 219 -12.34 -11.28 8.48
C PRO A 219 -12.01 -10.14 9.46
N LEU A 220 -12.88 -9.85 10.45
CA LEU A 220 -12.58 -8.88 11.51
C LEU A 220 -11.52 -9.41 12.49
N GLU A 221 -11.62 -10.69 12.87
CA GLU A 221 -10.66 -11.34 13.76
C GLU A 221 -9.29 -11.42 13.10
N THR A 222 -9.23 -11.74 11.79
CA THR A 222 -7.96 -11.70 11.06
C THR A 222 -7.35 -10.29 11.01
N LEU A 223 -8.17 -9.24 10.94
CA LEU A 223 -7.69 -7.86 10.96
C LEU A 223 -7.16 -7.44 12.35
N ALA A 224 -7.84 -7.84 13.42
CA ALA A 224 -7.43 -7.53 14.80
C ALA A 224 -6.24 -8.37 15.29
N GLY A 225 -6.23 -9.67 14.97
CA GLY A 225 -5.27 -10.65 15.48
C GLY A 225 -4.00 -10.84 14.64
N THR A 226 -3.84 -10.06 13.57
CA THR A 226 -2.68 -10.16 12.66
C THR A 226 -1.35 -9.70 13.26
N ARG A 227 -1.39 -8.81 14.26
CA ARG A 227 -0.21 -8.33 14.99
C ARG A 227 -0.10 -9.05 16.32
N LEU A 228 1.09 -9.00 16.91
CA LEU A 228 1.38 -9.61 18.21
C LEU A 228 0.59 -9.01 19.38
N GLU A 229 0.02 -7.81 19.18
CA GLU A 229 -0.73 -7.05 20.18
C GLU A 229 -1.90 -6.30 19.52
N ASP A 230 -2.84 -5.82 20.33
CA ASP A 230 -3.98 -5.00 19.91
C ASP A 230 -3.52 -3.56 19.59
N SER A 231 -2.85 -3.39 18.45
CA SER A 231 -2.33 -2.10 17.97
C SER A 231 -2.93 -1.63 16.65
N VAL A 232 -3.87 -2.38 16.08
CA VAL A 232 -4.53 -2.01 14.81
C VAL A 232 -5.62 -0.98 15.10
N THR A 233 -5.41 0.24 14.62
CA THR A 233 -6.42 1.31 14.68
C THR A 233 -7.10 1.43 13.33
N VAL A 234 -8.42 1.56 13.33
CA VAL A 234 -9.24 1.60 12.11
C VAL A 234 -10.26 2.71 12.16
N MET A 235 -10.58 3.28 11.00
CA MET A 235 -11.83 4.01 10.81
C MET A 235 -12.92 3.08 10.29
N LEU A 236 -14.15 3.31 10.74
CA LEU A 236 -15.32 2.58 10.27
C LEU A 236 -15.99 3.35 9.12
N ARG A 237 -16.29 2.64 8.03
CA ARG A 237 -17.06 3.19 6.92
C ARG A 237 -18.53 3.33 7.35
N ARG A 238 -19.18 4.38 6.86
CA ARG A 238 -20.64 4.52 7.02
C ARG A 238 -21.36 3.53 6.10
N PRO A 239 -22.56 3.07 6.46
CA PRO A 239 -23.25 3.28 7.73
C PRO A 239 -22.62 2.51 8.91
N VAL A 240 -22.71 3.09 10.11
CA VAL A 240 -22.43 2.40 11.38
C VAL A 240 -23.72 2.44 12.19
N ILE A 241 -24.29 1.27 12.45
CA ILE A 241 -25.53 1.14 13.23
C ILE A 241 -25.15 0.83 14.67
N VAL A 242 -25.65 1.63 15.60
CA VAL A 242 -25.42 1.46 17.04
C VAL A 242 -26.66 0.82 17.65
N ILE A 243 -26.50 -0.34 18.29
CA ILE A 243 -27.57 -1.01 19.03
C ILE A 243 -27.28 -0.90 20.53
N ASN A 244 -28.25 -0.34 21.25
CA ASN A 244 -28.23 -0.24 22.70
C ASN A 244 -29.14 -1.31 23.28
N TYR A 245 -28.56 -2.29 23.95
CA TYR A 245 -29.33 -3.22 24.78
C TYR A 245 -29.42 -2.67 26.19
N SER A 246 -30.61 -2.67 26.77
CA SER A 246 -30.83 -2.25 28.15
C SER A 246 -30.21 -3.22 29.18
N SER A 247 -29.78 -4.40 28.75
CA SER A 247 -29.32 -5.51 29.59
C SER A 247 -27.86 -5.92 29.40
N ILE A 248 -27.09 -5.23 28.55
CA ILE A 248 -25.69 -5.56 28.26
C ILE A 248 -24.83 -4.33 28.54
N ASP A 249 -23.73 -4.51 29.28
CA ASP A 249 -22.79 -3.43 29.63
C ASP A 249 -22.04 -2.84 28.42
N ARG A 250 -22.10 -3.51 27.26
CA ARG A 250 -21.44 -3.14 26.01
C ARG A 250 -22.45 -2.87 24.91
N GLN A 251 -22.19 -1.81 24.15
CA GLN A 251 -22.99 -1.46 22.97
C GLN A 251 -22.49 -2.23 21.74
N GLU A 252 -23.38 -2.53 20.81
CA GLU A 252 -23.02 -3.18 19.55
C GLU A 252 -22.92 -2.15 18.41
N LEU A 253 -21.86 -2.26 17.61
CA LEU A 253 -21.62 -1.51 16.38
C LEU A 253 -21.69 -2.47 15.21
N ILE A 254 -22.62 -2.22 14.27
CA ILE A 254 -22.79 -3.03 13.07
C ILE A 254 -22.26 -2.25 11.86
N ILE A 255 -21.43 -2.94 11.07
CA ILE A 255 -20.82 -2.43 9.83
C ILE A 255 -21.14 -3.36 8.65
N ASP A 256 -21.16 -2.79 7.44
CA ASP A 256 -21.38 -3.53 6.19
C ASP A 256 -20.13 -3.60 5.31
N ARG A 257 -19.06 -2.89 5.68
CA ARG A 257 -17.82 -2.80 4.91
C ARG A 257 -16.60 -2.93 5.81
N GLU A 258 -15.53 -3.45 5.22
CA GLU A 258 -14.27 -3.64 5.94
C GLU A 258 -13.75 -2.33 6.52
N PRO A 259 -13.32 -2.32 7.80
CA PRO A 259 -12.66 -1.17 8.40
C PRO A 259 -11.36 -0.81 7.66
N VAL A 260 -11.03 0.48 7.67
CA VAL A 260 -9.82 0.99 7.00
C VAL A 260 -8.78 1.35 8.05
N GLN A 261 -7.58 0.77 7.93
CA GLN A 261 -6.48 1.02 8.84
C GLN A 261 -6.00 2.48 8.77
N ILE A 262 -5.78 3.06 9.93
CA ILE A 262 -5.31 4.44 10.11
C ILE A 262 -4.23 4.51 11.22
N THR A 263 -3.47 5.61 11.24
CA THR A 263 -2.39 5.88 12.20
C THR A 263 -2.68 7.21 12.88
N GLY A 264 -2.58 7.25 14.20
CA GLY A 264 -2.86 8.42 15.02
C GLY A 264 -4.34 8.56 15.38
N ARG A 265 -4.65 9.56 16.20
CA ARG A 265 -6.01 9.89 16.66
C ARG A 265 -6.46 11.24 16.14
N LEU A 266 -5.53 12.19 16.14
CA LEU A 266 -5.73 13.55 15.69
C LEU A 266 -4.83 13.84 14.51
N CYS A 267 -5.18 14.89 13.79
CA CYS A 267 -4.44 15.42 12.67
C CYS A 267 -4.42 16.94 12.74
N ALA A 268 -3.29 17.55 12.36
CA ALA A 268 -3.14 18.99 12.17
C ALA A 268 -2.32 19.26 10.90
N LEU A 269 -2.39 20.49 10.39
CA LEU A 269 -1.61 20.96 9.26
C LEU A 269 -0.60 22.00 9.74
N VAL A 270 0.69 21.70 9.60
CA VAL A 270 1.78 22.51 10.16
C VAL A 270 2.93 22.71 9.18
N SER A 271 3.73 23.75 9.39
CA SER A 271 5.08 23.86 8.85
C SER A 271 6.09 23.68 9.98
N ILE A 272 7.18 22.95 9.72
CA ILE A 272 8.21 22.67 10.71
C ILE A 272 9.25 23.78 10.64
N LEU A 273 9.40 24.56 11.71
CA LEU A 273 10.30 25.72 11.70
C LEU A 273 11.73 25.33 11.99
N GLN A 274 11.94 24.66 13.13
CA GLN A 274 13.27 24.25 13.58
C GLN A 274 13.19 23.17 14.66
N ARG A 275 14.28 22.43 14.81
CA ARG A 275 14.49 21.54 15.94
C ARG A 275 14.76 22.36 17.21
N GLN A 276 14.19 21.95 18.34
CA GLN A 276 14.35 22.69 19.60
C GLN A 276 15.79 22.66 20.11
N LYS A 277 16.47 21.51 20.01
CA LYS A 277 17.86 21.29 20.41
C LYS A 277 18.52 20.29 19.46
N PRO A 278 19.84 20.34 19.26
CA PRO A 278 20.57 19.26 18.59
C PRO A 278 20.18 17.88 19.17
N ASP A 279 20.02 16.89 18.30
CA ASP A 279 19.67 15.50 18.64
C ASP A 279 18.35 15.28 19.42
N SER A 280 17.55 16.33 19.62
CA SER A 280 16.21 16.22 20.22
C SER A 280 15.17 15.88 19.18
N ASP A 281 14.21 15.02 19.52
CA ASP A 281 13.03 14.76 18.70
C ASP A 281 11.92 15.82 18.84
N LYS A 282 12.18 16.92 19.55
CA LYS A 282 11.25 18.05 19.71
C LYS A 282 11.48 19.11 18.63
N PHE A 283 10.39 19.55 18.01
CA PHE A 283 10.39 20.53 16.93
C PHE A 283 9.40 21.64 17.24
N ILE A 284 9.79 22.87 16.92
CA ILE A 284 8.88 24.01 16.91
C ILE A 284 8.18 24.01 15.56
N VAL A 285 6.86 24.04 15.59
CA VAL A 285 6.02 24.08 14.41
C VAL A 285 5.09 25.26 14.45
N ARG A 286 4.58 25.64 13.28
CA ARG A 286 3.55 26.66 13.15
C ARG A 286 2.36 26.10 12.41
N HIS A 287 1.17 26.32 12.98
CA HIS A 287 -0.08 25.82 12.40
C HIS A 287 -0.54 26.64 11.21
N PHE A 288 -1.25 25.98 10.31
CA PHE A 288 -1.95 26.63 9.22
C PHE A 288 -3.12 27.46 9.75
N ASN A 289 -3.17 28.72 9.33
CA ASN A 289 -4.24 29.63 9.64
C ASN A 289 -5.24 29.66 8.47
N LYS A 290 -6.46 29.21 8.74
CA LYS A 290 -7.52 29.16 7.73
C LYS A 290 -7.94 30.55 7.21
N THR A 291 -7.78 31.60 8.01
CA THR A 291 -8.19 32.96 7.62
C THR A 291 -7.19 33.60 6.67
N SER A 292 -5.89 33.54 6.98
CA SER A 292 -4.83 34.09 6.11
C SER A 292 -4.42 33.14 4.99
N GLN A 293 -4.77 31.84 5.10
CA GLN A 293 -4.32 30.76 4.22
C GLN A 293 -2.78 30.57 4.23
N GLN A 294 -2.12 30.91 5.33
CA GLN A 294 -0.67 30.82 5.51
C GLN A 294 -0.30 30.08 6.81
N PHE A 295 0.97 29.70 6.94
CA PHE A 295 1.53 29.21 8.20
C PHE A 295 1.92 30.38 9.11
N ASP A 296 0.92 31.15 9.56
CA ASP A 296 1.04 32.25 10.51
C ASP A 296 0.16 32.07 11.76
N GLY A 297 -0.39 30.86 11.95
CA GLY A 297 -1.17 30.50 13.12
C GLY A 297 -0.32 30.28 14.38
N PRO A 298 -0.94 29.78 15.47
CA PRO A 298 -0.24 29.46 16.70
C PRO A 298 0.97 28.55 16.48
N ALA A 299 2.03 28.80 17.24
CA ALA A 299 3.23 27.96 17.26
C ALA A 299 3.27 27.09 18.51
N GLU A 300 3.75 25.86 18.38
CA GLU A 300 3.90 24.95 19.51
C GLU A 300 5.13 24.06 19.36
N ILE A 301 5.41 23.30 20.41
CA ILE A 301 6.41 22.23 20.38
C ILE A 301 5.70 20.89 20.22
N ILE A 302 6.08 20.16 19.19
CA ILE A 302 5.66 18.77 18.97
C ILE A 302 6.87 17.84 19.02
N ARG A 303 6.60 16.54 19.10
CA ARG A 303 7.62 15.49 19.05
C ARG A 303 7.50 14.70 17.76
N ILE A 304 8.56 14.69 16.94
CA ILE A 304 8.71 13.84 15.76
C ILE A 304 9.78 12.80 16.08
N PRO A 305 9.41 11.61 16.57
CA PRO A 305 10.37 10.62 17.07
C PRO A 305 11.26 10.08 15.94
N GLN A 306 12.53 9.83 16.25
CA GLN A 306 13.39 9.00 15.41
C GLN A 306 13.03 7.54 15.68
N VAL A 307 12.55 6.83 14.65
CA VAL A 307 12.11 5.44 14.81
C VAL A 307 13.29 4.48 14.81
N GLN A 308 13.06 3.28 15.35
CA GLN A 308 14.06 2.22 15.36
C GLN A 308 14.38 1.77 13.93
N PRO A 309 15.66 1.74 13.54
CA PRO A 309 16.07 1.19 12.25
C PRO A 309 15.80 -0.30 12.12
N ASP A 310 15.68 -0.76 10.87
CA ASP A 310 15.63 -2.18 10.55
C ASP A 310 16.99 -2.88 10.76
N ARG A 311 17.04 -4.19 10.47
CA ARG A 311 18.26 -5.00 10.58
C ARG A 311 19.44 -4.54 9.71
N ASN A 312 19.19 -3.71 8.70
CA ASN A 312 20.21 -3.13 7.83
C ASN A 312 20.61 -1.72 8.29
N GLY A 313 20.07 -1.24 9.42
CA GLY A 313 20.30 0.10 9.93
C GLY A 313 19.52 1.19 9.18
N VAL A 314 18.48 0.83 8.42
CA VAL A 314 17.62 1.78 7.70
C VAL A 314 16.37 2.07 8.53
N ALA A 315 16.15 3.32 8.90
CA ALA A 315 14.90 3.75 9.49
C ALA A 315 13.84 3.99 8.41
N ARG A 316 12.60 3.51 8.63
CA ARG A 316 11.46 3.76 7.72
C ARG A 316 11.18 5.25 7.51
N SER A 317 11.40 6.03 8.56
CA SER A 317 11.43 7.48 8.51
C SER A 317 12.58 8.02 9.37
N THR A 318 13.18 9.13 8.94
CA THR A 318 14.11 9.88 9.78
C THR A 318 13.59 11.28 10.02
N ASN A 319 13.80 11.79 11.22
CA ASN A 319 13.51 13.19 11.55
C ASN A 319 14.69 14.11 11.21
N ASN A 320 15.83 13.58 10.76
CA ASN A 320 17.02 14.36 10.47
C ASN A 320 16.75 15.40 9.38
N SER A 321 17.05 16.68 9.66
CA SER A 321 16.89 17.80 8.71
C SER A 321 15.50 17.91 8.07
N ILE A 322 14.44 17.43 8.74
CA ILE A 322 13.07 17.45 8.19
C ILE A 322 12.54 18.88 7.96
N GLU A 323 12.99 19.84 8.77
CA GLU A 323 12.70 21.26 8.61
C GLU A 323 13.28 21.84 7.30
N GLN A 324 14.33 21.21 6.76
CA GLN A 324 14.99 21.58 5.50
C GLN A 324 14.40 20.82 4.30
N SER A 325 13.38 19.99 4.52
CA SER A 325 12.77 19.20 3.45
C SER A 325 12.20 20.12 2.35
N PRO A 326 12.43 19.81 1.06
CA PRO A 326 11.90 20.61 -0.05
C PRO A 326 10.37 20.75 -0.07
N LEU A 327 9.65 19.88 0.63
CA LEU A 327 8.19 19.90 0.74
C LEU A 327 7.67 20.65 1.97
N ASN A 328 8.54 21.05 2.89
CA ASN A 328 8.15 21.77 4.11
C ASN A 328 7.48 23.14 3.87
N PRO A 329 7.81 23.91 2.81
CA PRO A 329 7.11 25.16 2.51
C PRO A 329 5.60 25.01 2.24
N ASP A 330 5.19 23.89 1.63
CA ASP A 330 3.75 23.59 1.41
C ASP A 330 3.06 23.07 2.69
N GLY A 331 3.87 22.63 3.66
CA GLY A 331 3.46 22.07 4.95
C GLY A 331 3.19 20.57 4.96
N TRP A 332 2.96 20.07 6.16
CA TRP A 332 2.75 18.67 6.50
C TRP A 332 1.45 18.48 7.25
N TYR A 333 0.62 17.52 6.82
CA TYR A 333 -0.36 16.94 7.72
C TYR A 333 0.38 16.00 8.67
N ILE A 334 0.31 16.30 9.96
CA ILE A 334 0.84 15.45 11.02
C ILE A 334 -0.31 14.66 11.64
N TYR A 335 -0.08 13.38 11.93
CA TYR A 335 -1.05 12.49 12.54
C TYR A 335 -0.46 11.88 13.81
N GLY A 336 -1.20 11.86 14.90
CA GLY A 336 -0.63 11.54 16.21
C GLY A 336 -1.62 11.64 17.35
N GLU A 337 -1.09 11.75 18.57
CA GLU A 337 -1.82 11.99 19.81
C GLU A 337 -0.95 12.75 20.80
N GLN A 338 -1.57 13.41 21.79
CA GLN A 338 -0.84 14.03 22.90
C GLN A 338 -0.38 12.96 23.89
N ASP A 339 0.81 13.15 24.46
CA ASP A 339 1.31 12.35 25.58
C ASP A 339 0.84 12.91 26.94
N GLU A 340 1.34 12.31 28.01
CA GLU A 340 1.04 12.70 29.40
C GLU A 340 1.50 14.12 29.73
N ASP A 341 2.50 14.64 29.01
CA ASP A 341 3.02 16.01 29.13
C ASP A 341 2.26 17.01 28.22
N ASN A 342 1.16 16.57 27.58
CA ASN A 342 0.39 17.30 26.57
C ASN A 342 1.18 17.69 25.31
N ILE A 343 2.33 17.05 25.05
CA ILE A 343 3.10 17.25 23.83
C ILE A 343 2.52 16.36 22.73
N PHE A 344 2.24 16.93 21.56
CA PHE A 344 1.77 16.15 20.43
C PHE A 344 2.89 15.26 19.86
N ILE A 345 2.71 13.94 19.93
CA ILE A 345 3.62 12.95 19.34
C ILE A 345 3.13 12.58 17.95
N VAL A 346 3.95 12.92 16.95
CA VAL A 346 3.71 12.55 15.55
C VAL A 346 4.00 11.08 15.33
N ARG A 347 3.06 10.39 14.69
CA ARG A 347 3.15 8.97 14.28
C ARG A 347 3.12 8.78 12.78
N ALA A 348 2.56 9.74 12.03
CA ALA A 348 2.63 9.77 10.58
C ALA A 348 2.69 11.19 10.04
N ILE A 349 3.26 11.34 8.85
CA ILE A 349 3.34 12.60 8.11
C ILE A 349 2.83 12.44 6.68
N GLU A 350 2.21 13.48 6.14
CA GLU A 350 1.79 13.53 4.74
C GLU A 350 2.10 14.92 4.17
N PRO A 351 2.95 15.02 3.13
CA PRO A 351 3.27 16.31 2.54
C PRO A 351 2.04 16.88 1.85
N ARG A 352 1.68 18.14 2.15
CA ARG A 352 0.49 18.75 1.56
C ARG A 352 0.59 18.84 0.05
N LYS A 353 1.78 19.15 -0.49
CA LYS A 353 2.04 19.28 -1.94
C LYS A 353 1.43 18.14 -2.77
N ILE A 354 1.68 16.89 -2.39
CA ILE A 354 1.31 15.70 -3.18
C ILE A 354 -0.19 15.38 -3.19
N THR A 355 -0.94 15.97 -2.26
CA THR A 355 -2.38 15.73 -2.13
C THR A 355 -3.21 16.71 -2.97
N ARG A 356 -2.64 17.87 -3.33
CA ARG A 356 -3.32 18.93 -4.08
C ARG A 356 -3.57 18.51 -5.52
N LEU A 357 -4.67 19.01 -6.08
CA LEU A 357 -5.03 18.79 -7.49
C LEU A 357 -4.33 19.79 -8.44
N ILE A 358 -3.03 20.00 -8.24
CA ILE A 358 -2.21 20.89 -9.08
C ILE A 358 -1.01 20.09 -9.61
N PRO A 359 -0.92 19.85 -10.93
CA PRO A 359 0.21 19.10 -11.48
C PRO A 359 1.44 20.00 -11.62
N ASP A 360 2.63 19.44 -11.38
CA ASP A 360 3.91 20.10 -11.69
C ASP A 360 4.18 20.07 -13.21
N GLU A 361 3.71 19.02 -13.90
CA GLU A 361 3.91 18.82 -15.35
C GLU A 361 2.66 18.20 -16.00
N THR A 362 2.42 18.53 -17.28
CA THR A 362 1.29 18.00 -18.05
C THR A 362 1.75 17.48 -19.41
N HIS A 363 1.33 16.27 -19.80
CA HIS A 363 1.54 15.72 -21.13
C HIS A 363 0.21 15.42 -21.81
N PHE A 364 -0.02 16.06 -22.96
CA PHE A 364 -1.20 15.84 -23.80
C PHE A 364 -0.84 15.01 -25.03
N GLY A 365 -1.79 14.20 -25.49
CA GLY A 365 -1.64 13.29 -26.61
C GLY A 365 -1.09 11.92 -26.20
N LEU A 366 -1.75 10.86 -26.68
CA LEU A 366 -1.45 9.46 -26.35
C LEU A 366 0.05 9.11 -26.45
N ASN A 367 0.73 9.50 -27.52
CA ASN A 367 2.15 9.16 -27.72
C ASN A 367 3.08 9.80 -26.69
N LYS A 368 2.84 11.07 -26.32
CA LYS A 368 3.64 11.77 -25.30
C LYS A 368 3.41 11.15 -23.92
N SER A 369 2.15 10.89 -23.59
CA SER A 369 1.73 10.23 -22.35
C SER A 369 2.34 8.83 -22.20
N LEU A 370 2.31 8.02 -23.25
CA LEU A 370 2.96 6.69 -23.26
C LEU A 370 4.48 6.77 -23.14
N ASN A 371 5.12 7.75 -23.77
CA ASN A 371 6.56 7.96 -23.66
C ASN A 371 6.98 8.38 -22.24
N TYR A 372 6.14 9.15 -21.53
CA TYR A 372 6.38 9.48 -20.14
C TYR A 372 6.38 8.24 -19.25
N LEU A 373 5.33 7.42 -19.31
CA LEU A 373 5.20 6.18 -18.52
C LEU A 373 6.37 5.21 -18.74
N ARG A 374 6.80 5.07 -19.99
CA ARG A 374 7.89 4.14 -20.35
C ARG A 374 9.24 4.62 -19.83
N SER A 375 9.58 5.88 -20.09
CA SER A 375 10.98 6.35 -20.06
C SER A 375 11.26 7.39 -18.97
N HIS A 376 10.29 8.27 -18.67
CA HIS A 376 10.54 9.46 -17.86
C HIS A 376 10.12 9.27 -16.40
N ASN A 377 9.06 8.49 -16.16
CA ASN A 377 8.47 8.35 -14.82
C ASN A 377 9.50 7.93 -13.76
N TRP A 378 10.45 7.05 -14.08
CA TRP A 378 11.50 6.58 -13.17
C TRP A 378 12.91 7.07 -13.52
N GLN A 379 13.01 8.08 -14.39
CA GLN A 379 14.30 8.64 -14.78
C GLN A 379 14.96 9.37 -13.59
N ASN A 380 16.30 9.36 -13.55
CA ASN A 380 17.13 10.11 -12.60
C ASN A 380 16.74 9.92 -11.12
N THR A 381 16.33 8.71 -10.74
CA THR A 381 15.75 8.43 -9.41
C THR A 381 16.63 8.91 -8.26
N ILE A 382 17.94 8.65 -8.30
CA ILE A 382 18.88 9.07 -7.25
C ILE A 382 18.93 10.60 -7.13
N ALA A 383 19.00 11.33 -8.24
CA ALA A 383 19.06 12.78 -8.27
C ALA A 383 17.76 13.47 -7.80
N GLN A 384 16.66 12.71 -7.68
CA GLN A 384 15.35 13.20 -7.24
C GLN A 384 15.07 12.91 -5.76
N LYS A 385 16.06 12.44 -5.00
CA LYS A 385 15.92 12.15 -3.56
C LYS A 385 15.42 13.38 -2.78
N GLY A 386 14.53 13.16 -1.82
CA GLY A 386 13.87 14.20 -1.04
C GLY A 386 12.74 14.94 -1.78
N GLN A 387 12.56 14.68 -3.08
CA GLN A 387 11.59 15.39 -3.93
C GLN A 387 10.34 14.57 -4.20
N ALA A 388 9.26 15.30 -4.49
CA ALA A 388 8.04 14.75 -5.05
C ALA A 388 7.66 15.47 -6.35
N LYS A 389 7.06 14.74 -7.28
CA LYS A 389 6.62 15.24 -8.58
C LYS A 389 5.23 14.72 -8.92
N ILE A 390 4.38 15.62 -9.40
CA ILE A 390 3.01 15.35 -9.82
C ILE A 390 2.87 15.60 -11.31
N VAL A 391 2.41 14.61 -12.07
CA VAL A 391 2.29 14.70 -13.53
C VAL A 391 0.92 14.28 -14.00
N LEU A 392 0.27 15.12 -14.80
CA LEU A 392 -0.99 14.79 -15.48
C LEU A 392 -0.70 14.27 -16.90
N LEU A 393 -1.19 13.08 -17.22
CA LEU A 393 -1.14 12.49 -18.55
C LEU A 393 -2.56 12.42 -19.13
N SER A 394 -2.74 12.96 -20.32
CA SER A 394 -3.99 12.87 -21.06
C SER A 394 -3.76 12.25 -22.44
N PRO A 395 -4.63 11.35 -22.91
CA PRO A 395 -4.56 10.81 -24.27
C PRO A 395 -5.04 11.82 -25.31
N ASN A 396 -5.85 12.80 -24.89
CA ASN A 396 -6.43 13.83 -25.74
C ASN A 396 -5.40 14.90 -26.08
N GLN A 397 -5.55 15.52 -27.26
CA GLN A 397 -4.79 16.71 -27.61
C GLN A 397 -5.18 17.87 -26.70
N SER A 398 -4.24 18.78 -26.42
CA SER A 398 -4.56 19.99 -25.66
C SER A 398 -5.58 20.81 -26.43
N ILE A 399 -6.73 21.09 -25.81
CA ILE A 399 -7.52 22.25 -26.18
C ILE A 399 -6.84 23.44 -25.49
N GLU A 400 -6.62 24.54 -26.19
CA GLU A 400 -5.80 25.66 -25.73
C GLU A 400 -6.16 26.10 -24.28
N ASN A 401 -5.12 26.34 -23.46
CA ASN A 401 -5.15 26.97 -22.12
C ASN A 401 -5.62 26.21 -20.86
N ASN A 402 -6.06 24.95 -20.90
CA ASN A 402 -6.48 24.29 -19.66
C ASN A 402 -5.37 23.49 -18.96
N ARG A 403 -4.57 24.18 -18.14
CA ARG A 403 -3.77 23.59 -17.02
C ARG A 403 -4.67 23.07 -15.88
N THR A 404 -5.99 23.16 -16.02
CA THR A 404 -6.96 22.76 -14.99
C THR A 404 -7.04 21.25 -14.85
N SER A 405 -6.99 20.79 -13.60
CA SER A 405 -7.22 19.38 -13.24
C SER A 405 -8.58 18.90 -13.75
N PRO A 406 -8.68 17.70 -14.37
CA PRO A 406 -9.96 17.12 -14.82
C PRO A 406 -10.83 16.59 -13.67
N TRP A 407 -10.39 16.81 -12.43
CA TRP A 407 -10.95 16.25 -11.20
C TRP A 407 -11.82 17.27 -10.49
N GLN A 408 -12.98 16.84 -10.01
CA GLN A 408 -13.94 17.61 -9.25
C GLN A 408 -14.25 16.91 -7.92
N GLU A 409 -14.77 17.65 -6.93
CA GLU A 409 -15.17 17.03 -5.66
C GLU A 409 -16.18 15.92 -5.88
N GLY A 410 -15.95 14.78 -5.24
CA GLY A 410 -16.80 13.59 -5.38
C GLY A 410 -16.27 12.61 -6.42
N ASP A 411 -15.44 13.04 -7.37
CA ASP A 411 -14.82 12.15 -8.34
C ASP A 411 -14.02 11.05 -7.65
N ILE A 412 -14.03 9.87 -8.28
CA ILE A 412 -13.34 8.69 -7.80
C ILE A 412 -12.44 8.16 -8.91
N GLY A 413 -11.24 7.72 -8.53
CA GLY A 413 -10.27 7.11 -9.43
C GLY A 413 -9.69 5.83 -8.87
N ILE A 414 -9.21 4.96 -9.76
CA ILE A 414 -8.46 3.77 -9.39
C ILE A 414 -7.00 4.15 -9.18
N VAL A 415 -6.43 3.76 -8.05
CA VAL A 415 -5.01 3.92 -7.74
C VAL A 415 -4.28 2.67 -8.16
N ILE A 416 -3.17 2.83 -8.87
CA ILE A 416 -2.21 1.76 -9.17
C ILE A 416 -0.89 2.14 -8.53
N HIS A 417 -0.54 1.46 -7.45
CA HIS A 417 0.64 1.74 -6.64
C HIS A 417 1.82 0.87 -7.06
N CYS A 418 3.02 1.45 -7.08
CA CYS A 418 4.27 0.72 -7.18
C CYS A 418 5.39 1.42 -6.41
N PHE A 419 6.24 0.67 -5.71
CA PHE A 419 7.45 1.19 -5.12
C PHE A 419 8.73 0.50 -5.61
N GLY A 420 9.85 1.18 -5.45
CA GLY A 420 11.20 0.70 -5.74
C GLY A 420 12.00 0.23 -4.52
N GLY A 421 13.30 0.08 -4.72
CA GLY A 421 14.24 -0.44 -3.71
C GLY A 421 14.98 0.64 -2.95
N ILE A 422 15.67 0.21 -1.91
CA ILE A 422 16.59 1.04 -1.12
C ILE A 422 18.02 0.75 -1.58
N GLY A 423 18.74 1.79 -1.98
CA GLY A 423 20.14 1.79 -2.39
C GLY A 423 21.06 2.46 -1.37
N GLY A 424 22.24 2.88 -1.81
CA GLY A 424 23.24 3.49 -0.94
C GLY A 424 24.02 2.48 -0.10
N LYS A 425 24.74 2.97 0.91
CA LYS A 425 25.61 2.17 1.79
C LYS A 425 24.81 1.16 2.63
N LYS A 426 23.59 1.54 3.03
CA LYS A 426 22.66 0.68 3.79
C LYS A 426 21.63 -0.01 2.90
N GLY A 427 21.83 0.01 1.58
CA GLY A 427 20.88 -0.49 0.60
C GLY A 427 20.61 -2.00 0.68
N GLU A 428 19.49 -2.40 0.10
CA GLU A 428 19.08 -3.78 0.00
C GLU A 428 19.97 -4.56 -0.99
N LYS A 429 20.26 -5.82 -0.66
CA LYS A 429 20.93 -6.72 -1.59
C LYS A 429 20.00 -7.04 -2.77
N LYS A 430 20.45 -6.73 -3.99
CA LYS A 430 19.73 -7.11 -5.22
C LYS A 430 19.81 -8.61 -5.42
N VAL A 431 18.67 -9.29 -5.49
CA VAL A 431 18.60 -10.72 -5.79
C VAL A 431 18.55 -10.88 -7.31
N PHE A 432 19.56 -11.52 -7.90
CA PHE A 432 19.73 -11.64 -9.37
C PHE A 432 19.69 -10.29 -10.12
N GLY A 433 20.11 -9.20 -9.47
CA GLY A 433 20.08 -7.85 -10.06
C GLY A 433 18.69 -7.22 -10.13
N ILE A 434 17.64 -7.89 -9.64
CA ILE A 434 16.27 -7.41 -9.62
C ILE A 434 16.04 -6.59 -8.36
N VAL A 435 15.41 -5.44 -8.53
CA VAL A 435 14.90 -4.60 -7.45
C VAL A 435 13.47 -5.02 -7.20
N THR A 436 13.25 -5.71 -6.09
CA THR A 436 11.91 -6.11 -5.66
C THR A 436 11.10 -4.87 -5.30
N GLY A 437 9.88 -4.76 -5.85
CA GLY A 437 8.91 -3.74 -5.48
C GLY A 437 7.63 -4.36 -4.95
N ASN A 438 6.69 -3.54 -4.52
CA ASN A 438 5.31 -3.93 -4.29
C ASN A 438 4.39 -3.38 -5.39
N PHE A 439 3.24 -4.01 -5.56
CA PHE A 439 2.16 -3.57 -6.42
C PHE A 439 0.85 -3.73 -5.67
N THR A 440 -0.01 -2.71 -5.72
CA THR A 440 -1.36 -2.83 -5.20
C THR A 440 -2.32 -1.91 -5.95
N PHE A 441 -3.62 -2.20 -5.84
CA PHE A 441 -4.66 -1.28 -6.24
C PHE A 441 -5.13 -0.44 -5.05
N GLY A 442 -5.90 0.59 -5.35
CA GLY A 442 -6.57 1.41 -4.36
C GLY A 442 -7.63 2.27 -5.01
N VAL A 443 -8.17 3.18 -4.21
CA VAL A 443 -9.16 4.15 -4.64
C VAL A 443 -8.72 5.52 -4.15
N ALA A 444 -8.79 6.51 -5.02
CA ALA A 444 -8.63 7.92 -4.66
C ALA A 444 -9.96 8.61 -4.83
N LYS A 445 -10.39 9.36 -3.82
CA LYS A 445 -11.56 10.23 -3.92
C LYS A 445 -11.12 11.68 -3.82
N VAL A 446 -11.70 12.55 -4.64
CA VAL A 446 -11.52 13.98 -4.48
C VAL A 446 -12.42 14.47 -3.34
N VAL A 447 -11.81 15.05 -2.32
CA VAL A 447 -12.49 15.58 -1.14
C VAL A 447 -12.08 17.03 -0.88
N ARG A 448 -12.92 17.72 -0.11
CA ARG A 448 -12.62 19.04 0.46
C ARG A 448 -11.70 18.89 1.68
N ASP A 449 -10.55 19.55 1.67
CA ASP A 449 -9.65 19.59 2.81
C ASP A 449 -10.28 20.33 3.99
N ARG A 450 -10.24 19.74 5.18
CA ARG A 450 -10.87 20.31 6.38
C ARG A 450 -10.12 21.49 7.00
N PHE A 451 -8.84 21.64 6.72
CA PHE A 451 -7.98 22.72 7.21
C PHE A 451 -7.95 23.87 6.21
N THR A 452 -7.71 23.59 4.93
CA THR A 452 -7.52 24.62 3.89
C THR A 452 -8.80 24.95 3.13
N GLY A 453 -9.72 24.00 2.96
CA GLY A 453 -10.89 24.12 2.07
C GLY A 453 -10.58 23.84 0.60
N GLU A 454 -9.34 23.52 0.24
CA GLU A 454 -8.95 23.14 -1.12
C GLU A 454 -9.44 21.73 -1.47
N GLN A 455 -9.51 21.41 -2.76
CA GLN A 455 -9.71 20.02 -3.19
C GLN A 455 -8.39 19.25 -3.14
N ARG A 456 -8.45 18.03 -2.63
CA ARG A 456 -7.32 17.10 -2.56
C ARG A 456 -7.75 15.66 -2.82
N PHE A 457 -6.80 14.80 -3.14
CA PHE A 457 -7.02 13.36 -3.10
C PHE A 457 -7.03 12.85 -1.66
N ASP A 458 -8.03 12.03 -1.35
CA ASP A 458 -8.06 11.10 -0.23
C ASP A 458 -7.81 9.70 -0.79
N ILE A 459 -6.57 9.22 -0.61
CA ILE A 459 -6.10 7.96 -1.17
C ILE A 459 -6.22 6.83 -0.14
N GLU A 460 -6.79 5.72 -0.57
CA GLU A 460 -6.87 4.48 0.16
C GLU A 460 -6.32 3.33 -0.67
N TYR A 461 -5.36 2.61 -0.09
CA TYR A 461 -4.81 1.42 -0.71
C TYR A 461 -5.59 0.17 -0.30
N LYS A 462 -5.69 -0.78 -1.23
CA LYS A 462 -6.27 -2.11 -1.04
C LYS A 462 -5.15 -3.15 -0.99
N GLN A 463 -4.38 -3.11 0.11
CA GLN A 463 -3.11 -3.81 0.25
C GLN A 463 -3.29 -5.33 0.29
N VAL A 464 -3.05 -5.98 -0.85
CA VAL A 464 -2.81 -7.42 -0.95
C VAL A 464 -1.32 -7.65 -0.68
N TYR A 465 -0.93 -7.65 0.59
CA TYR A 465 0.48 -7.63 1.00
C TYR A 465 0.84 -8.83 1.85
N ALA A 466 1.91 -9.53 1.46
CA ALA A 466 2.38 -10.70 2.18
C ALA A 466 2.88 -10.34 3.59
N HIS A 467 2.94 -11.34 4.46
CA HIS A 467 3.51 -11.17 5.80
C HIS A 467 4.96 -10.71 5.69
N ASN A 468 5.30 -9.68 6.46
CA ASN A 468 6.51 -8.89 6.31
C ASN A 468 7.08 -8.55 7.70
N PRO A 469 8.36 -8.17 7.79
CA PRO A 469 8.99 -7.86 9.09
C PRO A 469 8.45 -6.57 9.72
N ASP A 470 7.86 -5.67 8.93
CA ASP A 470 7.35 -4.37 9.40
C ASP A 470 5.95 -4.45 10.02
N GLY A 471 5.29 -5.60 9.92
CA GLY A 471 3.93 -5.79 10.43
C GLY A 471 2.88 -4.95 9.70
N ILE A 472 3.12 -4.66 8.41
CA ILE A 472 2.09 -4.11 7.52
C ILE A 472 1.06 -5.20 7.25
N VAL A 473 -0.20 -4.87 7.49
CA VAL A 473 -1.32 -5.81 7.46
C VAL A 473 -2.06 -5.71 6.14
N ALA A 474 -2.31 -6.83 5.47
CA ALA A 474 -3.15 -6.84 4.28
C ALA A 474 -4.57 -6.32 4.60
N GLY A 475 -5.08 -5.37 3.83
CA GLY A 475 -6.35 -4.72 4.10
C GLY A 475 -6.44 -3.33 3.49
N SER A 476 -7.59 -2.70 3.71
CA SER A 476 -7.79 -1.29 3.36
C SER A 476 -6.93 -0.41 4.27
N ILE A 477 -6.07 0.45 3.72
CA ILE A 477 -5.16 1.32 4.49
C ILE A 477 -5.15 2.73 3.89
N LYS A 478 -5.28 3.76 4.74
CA LYS A 478 -5.14 5.15 4.30
C LYS A 478 -3.72 5.52 3.92
N TRP A 479 -3.57 6.52 3.04
CA TRP A 479 -2.27 6.98 2.55
C TRP A 479 -1.28 7.26 3.68
N GLN A 480 -1.69 8.06 4.67
CA GLN A 480 -0.82 8.42 5.80
C GLN A 480 -0.37 7.22 6.63
N SER A 481 -1.08 6.10 6.59
CA SER A 481 -0.71 4.89 7.34
C SER A 481 0.18 3.94 6.56
N TYR A 482 -0.02 3.84 5.25
CA TYR A 482 0.81 2.97 4.42
C TYR A 482 2.10 3.66 3.96
N MET A 483 2.02 4.96 3.66
CA MET A 483 3.15 5.77 3.21
C MET A 483 3.75 6.55 4.36
N GLY A 484 2.93 7.32 5.07
CA GLY A 484 3.36 8.35 6.01
C GLY A 484 3.75 7.88 7.41
N ASP A 485 3.41 6.65 7.79
CA ASP A 485 3.66 6.11 9.14
C ASP A 485 5.16 6.09 9.42
N LEU A 486 5.59 6.72 10.50
CA LEU A 486 7.01 6.89 10.77
C LEU A 486 7.73 5.56 11.00
N GLN A 487 7.03 4.57 11.58
CA GLN A 487 7.61 3.29 11.99
C GLN A 487 7.47 2.21 10.91
N ARG A 488 6.40 2.24 10.12
CA ARG A 488 6.04 1.17 9.17
C ARG A 488 5.83 1.64 7.73
N GLY A 489 5.76 2.95 7.51
CA GLY A 489 5.48 3.53 6.19
C GLY A 489 6.69 3.53 5.26
N TRP A 490 6.43 3.73 3.97
CA TRP A 490 7.45 3.68 2.91
C TRP A 490 7.93 5.05 2.39
N LEU A 491 7.36 6.16 2.88
CA LEU A 491 7.63 7.50 2.34
C LEU A 491 9.10 7.90 2.44
N GLY A 492 9.74 7.61 3.58
CA GLY A 492 11.08 8.09 3.91
C GLY A 492 12.22 7.27 3.31
N ASP A 493 12.00 5.99 3.03
CA ASP A 493 13.06 5.05 2.70
C ASP A 493 12.97 4.46 1.28
N ARG A 494 11.81 4.55 0.61
CA ARG A 494 11.61 4.04 -0.76
C ARG A 494 11.12 5.11 -1.72
N PRO A 495 11.45 4.99 -3.02
CA PRO A 495 10.75 5.74 -4.04
C PRO A 495 9.43 5.06 -4.43
N VAL A 496 8.39 5.85 -4.61
CA VAL A 496 7.02 5.38 -4.89
C VAL A 496 6.44 6.12 -6.09
N CYS A 497 5.63 5.41 -6.86
CA CYS A 497 4.80 5.96 -7.92
C CYS A 497 3.36 5.46 -7.74
N ASP A 498 2.46 6.37 -7.43
CA ASP A 498 1.01 6.15 -7.49
C ASP A 498 0.48 6.72 -8.82
N ILE A 499 -0.31 5.93 -9.54
CA ILE A 499 -1.01 6.37 -10.75
C ILE A 499 -2.51 6.33 -10.45
N ILE A 500 -3.15 7.49 -10.40
CA ILE A 500 -4.59 7.62 -10.21
C ILE A 500 -5.24 7.76 -11.58
N CYS A 501 -6.14 6.85 -11.91
CA CYS A 501 -6.77 6.74 -13.22
C CYS A 501 -8.22 7.20 -13.12
N LYS A 502 -8.61 8.20 -13.93
CA LYS A 502 -10.01 8.58 -14.15
C LYS A 502 -10.48 7.99 -15.47
N LEU A 503 -11.45 7.09 -15.41
CA LEU A 503 -12.13 6.54 -16.56
C LEU A 503 -13.58 6.27 -16.19
N ASP A 504 -14.49 7.03 -16.79
CA ASP A 504 -15.90 7.07 -16.38
C ASP A 504 -16.58 5.70 -16.56
N SER A 505 -16.16 4.90 -17.54
CA SER A 505 -16.68 3.55 -17.76
C SER A 505 -16.44 2.59 -16.58
N VAL A 506 -15.48 2.90 -15.70
CA VAL A 506 -15.22 2.13 -14.48
C VAL A 506 -15.64 2.87 -13.22
N CYS A 507 -15.49 4.20 -13.22
CA CYS A 507 -15.67 5.03 -12.01
C CYS A 507 -17.12 5.48 -11.78
N CYS A 508 -18.02 5.26 -12.75
CA CYS A 508 -19.44 5.57 -12.64
C CYS A 508 -20.30 4.30 -12.58
N ASP A 509 -21.40 4.38 -11.83
CA ASP A 509 -22.42 3.33 -11.79
C ASP A 509 -23.32 3.38 -13.05
N TYR A 510 -23.87 2.23 -13.41
CA TYR A 510 -24.84 2.05 -14.48
C TYR A 510 -26.20 1.74 -13.86
N ASP A 511 -27.27 2.29 -14.45
CA ASP A 511 -28.64 2.07 -14.02
C ASP A 511 -29.49 1.59 -15.22
N PHE A 512 -29.81 0.30 -15.26
CA PHE A 512 -30.61 -0.32 -16.32
C PHE A 512 -32.05 -0.50 -15.82
N ASP A 513 -32.82 0.60 -15.80
CA ASP A 513 -34.19 0.68 -15.28
C ASP A 513 -34.35 0.17 -13.84
N GLY A 514 -33.50 0.67 -12.94
CA GLY A 514 -33.47 0.33 -11.51
C GLY A 514 -32.50 -0.79 -11.15
N ILE A 515 -31.93 -1.49 -12.15
CA ILE A 515 -30.90 -2.50 -11.94
C ILE A 515 -29.54 -1.81 -11.97
N LYS A 516 -28.92 -1.67 -10.81
CA LYS A 516 -27.64 -0.98 -10.65
C LYS A 516 -26.46 -1.92 -10.81
N LEU A 517 -25.50 -1.53 -11.64
CA LEU A 517 -24.22 -2.22 -11.82
C LEU A 517 -23.08 -1.23 -11.51
N SER A 518 -22.19 -1.60 -10.59
CA SER A 518 -21.07 -0.74 -10.16
C SER A 518 -19.72 -1.46 -10.30
N PRO A 519 -18.95 -1.21 -11.38
CA PRO A 519 -17.68 -1.91 -11.60
C PRO A 519 -16.66 -1.69 -10.49
N LEU A 520 -16.59 -0.46 -9.97
CA LEU A 520 -15.68 -0.13 -8.88
C LEU A 520 -16.08 -0.79 -7.55
N SER A 521 -17.38 -0.92 -7.28
CA SER A 521 -17.86 -1.61 -6.07
C SER A 521 -17.51 -3.10 -6.12
N GLU A 522 -17.72 -3.74 -7.28
CA GLU A 522 -17.34 -5.13 -7.49
C GLU A 522 -15.81 -5.33 -7.35
N LEU A 523 -15.00 -4.45 -7.95
CA LEU A 523 -13.55 -4.49 -7.79
C LEU A 523 -13.12 -4.40 -6.33
N ASN A 524 -13.73 -3.49 -5.58
CA ASN A 524 -13.45 -3.36 -4.15
C ASN A 524 -13.83 -4.61 -3.37
N GLN A 525 -14.97 -5.25 -3.68
CA GLN A 525 -15.38 -6.49 -3.03
C GLN A 525 -14.39 -7.63 -3.31
N GLN A 526 -13.93 -7.78 -4.56
CA GLN A 526 -12.92 -8.80 -4.92
C GLN A 526 -11.56 -8.54 -4.24
N LEU A 527 -11.18 -7.27 -4.09
CA LEU A 527 -9.99 -6.88 -3.33
C LEU A 527 -10.15 -7.18 -1.83
N ASP A 528 -11.30 -6.87 -1.23
CA ASP A 528 -11.59 -7.14 0.18
C ASP A 528 -11.50 -8.65 0.48
N ILE A 529 -12.01 -9.51 -0.41
CA ILE A 529 -11.84 -10.97 -0.35
C ILE A 529 -10.36 -11.34 -0.37
N MET A 530 -9.60 -10.79 -1.32
CA MET A 530 -8.18 -11.13 -1.48
C MET A 530 -7.35 -10.69 -0.27
N MET A 531 -7.61 -9.51 0.27
CA MET A 531 -6.92 -8.98 1.45
C MET A 531 -7.17 -9.83 2.70
N ALA A 532 -8.43 -10.23 2.96
CA ALA A 532 -8.77 -11.08 4.10
C ALA A 532 -8.08 -12.46 4.03
N ARG A 533 -8.03 -13.04 2.83
CA ARG A 533 -7.30 -14.28 2.56
C ARG A 533 -5.80 -14.13 2.78
N TYR A 534 -5.24 -12.98 2.41
CA TYR A 534 -3.83 -12.69 2.61
C TYR A 534 -3.44 -12.57 4.09
N ARG A 535 -4.31 -11.99 4.92
CA ARG A 535 -4.07 -11.91 6.38
C ARG A 535 -4.02 -13.27 7.05
N SER A 536 -4.82 -14.21 6.59
CA SER A 536 -4.93 -15.55 7.17
C SER A 536 -4.05 -16.60 6.47
N GLY A 537 -3.52 -16.28 5.29
CA GLY A 537 -2.77 -17.21 4.45
C GLY A 537 -3.60 -18.41 4.01
N ASP A 538 -4.88 -18.20 3.69
CA ASP A 538 -5.83 -19.30 3.39
C ASP A 538 -5.84 -20.40 4.47
N GLY A 539 -5.82 -19.98 5.74
CA GLY A 539 -5.86 -20.86 6.91
C GLY A 539 -4.49 -21.42 7.32
N THR A 540 -3.43 -21.18 6.53
CA THR A 540 -2.08 -21.66 6.88
C THR A 540 -1.33 -20.73 7.85
N GLY A 541 -1.87 -19.53 8.10
CA GLY A 541 -1.21 -18.49 8.89
C GLY A 541 -0.12 -17.72 8.16
N ALA A 542 0.10 -17.97 6.86
CA ALA A 542 1.10 -17.26 6.09
C ALA A 542 0.76 -17.12 4.60
N SER A 543 0.55 -15.88 4.16
CA SER A 543 0.79 -15.50 2.77
C SER A 543 2.25 -15.08 2.56
N LEU A 544 2.92 -15.75 1.63
CA LEU A 544 4.34 -15.59 1.33
C LEU A 544 4.55 -15.36 -0.16
N VAL A 545 5.50 -14.48 -0.49
CA VAL A 545 5.95 -14.28 -1.87
C VAL A 545 6.86 -15.45 -2.26
N THR A 546 6.55 -16.10 -3.38
CA THR A 546 7.35 -17.17 -3.97
C THR A 546 7.52 -16.91 -5.48
N PRO A 547 8.41 -17.63 -6.18
CA PRO A 547 8.45 -17.57 -7.64
C PRO A 547 7.13 -17.92 -8.35
N ALA A 548 6.17 -18.52 -7.63
CA ALA A 548 4.86 -18.91 -8.12
C ALA A 548 3.69 -18.06 -7.56
N THR A 549 3.94 -17.21 -6.56
CA THR A 549 2.93 -16.38 -5.88
C THR A 549 3.49 -14.99 -5.63
N SER A 550 2.83 -13.95 -6.14
CA SER A 550 3.24 -12.56 -5.90
C SER A 550 2.02 -11.66 -5.73
N CYS A 551 2.20 -10.58 -4.96
CA CYS A 551 1.17 -9.57 -4.73
C CYS A 551 0.61 -9.00 -6.04
N VAL A 552 1.44 -8.92 -7.09
CA VAL A 552 1.06 -8.48 -8.43
C VAL A 552 0.02 -9.41 -9.06
N GLN A 553 0.29 -10.71 -9.05
CA GLN A 553 -0.59 -11.72 -9.62
C GLN A 553 -1.92 -11.76 -8.88
N ASP A 554 -1.88 -11.73 -7.55
CA ASP A 554 -3.09 -11.90 -6.76
C ASP A 554 -3.94 -10.61 -6.72
N SER A 555 -3.31 -9.42 -6.78
CA SER A 555 -4.02 -8.16 -7.04
C SER A 555 -4.66 -8.16 -8.43
N SER A 556 -3.96 -8.68 -9.45
CA SER A 556 -4.49 -8.78 -10.82
C SER A 556 -5.63 -9.79 -10.93
N GLN A 557 -5.63 -10.83 -10.10
CA GLN A 557 -6.72 -11.77 -10.01
C GLN A 557 -8.04 -11.08 -9.63
N ALA A 558 -8.00 -10.06 -8.77
CA ALA A 558 -9.21 -9.31 -8.40
C ALA A 558 -9.83 -8.60 -9.62
N ILE A 559 -9.02 -8.01 -10.50
CA ILE A 559 -9.51 -7.44 -11.77
C ILE A 559 -10.14 -8.53 -12.65
N TYR A 560 -9.46 -9.66 -12.80
CA TYR A 560 -10.00 -10.75 -13.62
C TYR A 560 -11.33 -11.27 -13.07
N ALA A 561 -11.44 -11.47 -11.76
CA ALA A 561 -12.67 -11.89 -11.10
C ALA A 561 -13.80 -10.86 -11.31
N THR A 562 -13.49 -9.56 -11.18
CA THR A 562 -14.42 -8.45 -11.43
C THR A 562 -14.98 -8.51 -12.85
N ILE A 563 -14.11 -8.62 -13.86
CA ILE A 563 -14.52 -8.71 -15.27
C ILE A 563 -15.47 -9.89 -15.47
N LYS A 564 -15.14 -11.07 -14.94
CA LYS A 564 -15.97 -12.26 -15.09
C LYS A 564 -17.30 -12.17 -14.35
N LYS A 565 -17.31 -11.58 -13.14
CA LYS A 565 -18.53 -11.38 -12.36
C LYS A 565 -19.51 -10.47 -13.09
N ILE A 566 -19.04 -9.29 -13.52
CA ILE A 566 -19.86 -8.33 -14.26
C ILE A 566 -20.37 -8.95 -15.57
N THR A 567 -19.51 -9.64 -16.32
CA THR A 567 -19.91 -10.31 -17.57
C THR A 567 -21.02 -11.32 -17.30
N SER A 568 -20.84 -12.18 -16.29
CA SER A 568 -21.82 -13.20 -15.90
C SER A 568 -23.15 -12.58 -15.45
N GLU A 569 -23.12 -11.50 -14.68
CA GLU A 569 -24.32 -10.80 -14.21
C GLU A 569 -25.10 -10.18 -15.38
N VAL A 570 -24.39 -9.55 -16.32
CA VAL A 570 -25.00 -8.94 -17.50
C VAL A 570 -25.54 -10.00 -18.47
N GLU A 571 -24.81 -11.09 -18.70
CA GLU A 571 -25.24 -12.19 -19.58
C GLU A 571 -26.45 -12.95 -19.03
N SER A 572 -26.54 -13.11 -17.71
CA SER A 572 -27.64 -13.83 -17.05
C SER A 572 -28.88 -12.98 -16.80
N ASN A 573 -28.80 -11.65 -16.97
CA ASN A 573 -29.92 -10.74 -16.73
C ASN A 573 -30.55 -10.24 -18.04
N HIS A 574 -31.68 -10.85 -18.41
CA HIS A 574 -32.42 -10.49 -19.63
C HIS A 574 -32.88 -9.02 -19.66
N GLN A 575 -33.19 -8.41 -18.50
CA GLN A 575 -33.63 -7.01 -18.46
C GLN A 575 -32.53 -6.04 -18.87
N ILE A 576 -31.29 -6.28 -18.43
CA ILE A 576 -30.13 -5.49 -18.85
C ILE A 576 -29.91 -5.64 -20.37
N GLN A 577 -29.98 -6.88 -20.88
CA GLN A 577 -29.79 -7.16 -22.30
C GLN A 577 -30.84 -6.49 -23.19
N ASP A 578 -32.11 -6.53 -22.77
CA ASP A 578 -33.20 -5.92 -23.51
C ASP A 578 -33.12 -4.40 -23.47
N TRP A 579 -32.71 -3.83 -22.33
CA TRP A 579 -32.47 -2.39 -22.18
C TRP A 579 -31.38 -1.88 -23.11
N LEU A 580 -30.24 -2.58 -23.17
CA LEU A 580 -29.11 -2.22 -24.05
C LEU A 580 -29.52 -2.25 -25.53
N LYS A 581 -30.34 -3.23 -25.93
CA LYS A 581 -30.87 -3.32 -27.31
C LYS A 581 -31.89 -2.24 -27.63
N ALA A 582 -32.73 -1.87 -26.67
CA ALA A 582 -33.74 -0.84 -26.83
C ALA A 582 -33.14 0.58 -26.85
N ASN A 583 -31.99 0.77 -26.20
CA ASN A 583 -31.34 2.08 -26.02
C ASN A 583 -29.92 2.12 -26.63
N PRO A 584 -29.72 1.83 -27.93
CA PRO A 584 -28.38 1.68 -28.53
C PRO A 584 -27.58 2.98 -28.62
N THR A 585 -28.23 4.14 -28.63
CA THR A 585 -27.58 5.45 -28.71
C THR A 585 -27.49 6.17 -27.37
N ASP A 586 -27.95 5.54 -26.28
CA ASP A 586 -27.86 6.12 -24.94
C ASP A 586 -26.40 6.21 -24.49
N VAL A 587 -26.07 7.28 -23.75
CA VAL A 587 -24.71 7.54 -23.25
C VAL A 587 -24.23 6.39 -22.35
N GLN A 588 -25.14 5.79 -21.57
CA GLN A 588 -24.82 4.66 -20.72
C GLN A 588 -24.49 3.40 -21.53
N THR A 589 -25.16 3.15 -22.65
CA THR A 589 -24.86 2.04 -23.56
C THR A 589 -23.47 2.20 -24.17
N GLN A 590 -23.14 3.40 -24.69
CA GLN A 590 -21.81 3.69 -25.26
C GLN A 590 -20.70 3.51 -24.21
N ARG A 591 -20.92 4.03 -23.00
CA ARG A 591 -19.98 3.86 -21.89
C ARG A 591 -19.84 2.40 -21.46
N PHE A 592 -20.92 1.62 -21.55
CA PHE A 592 -20.90 0.19 -21.26
C PHE A 592 -20.09 -0.59 -22.31
N ASP A 593 -20.20 -0.23 -23.59
CA ASP A 593 -19.37 -0.79 -24.66
C ASP A 593 -17.88 -0.51 -24.42
N GLU A 594 -17.53 0.69 -23.94
CA GLU A 594 -16.17 1.02 -23.51
C GLU A 594 -15.70 0.14 -22.34
N LEU A 595 -16.56 -0.13 -21.36
CA LEU A 595 -16.28 -1.04 -20.24
C LEU A 595 -16.01 -2.47 -20.74
N VAL A 596 -16.80 -2.95 -21.71
CA VAL A 596 -16.60 -4.28 -22.33
C VAL A 596 -15.25 -4.33 -23.06
N ALA A 597 -14.94 -3.31 -23.88
CA ALA A 597 -13.67 -3.23 -24.61
C ALA A 597 -12.45 -3.14 -23.66
N LEU A 598 -12.60 -2.42 -22.54
CA LEU A 598 -11.61 -2.37 -21.48
C LEU A 598 -11.43 -3.75 -20.84
N GLY A 599 -12.51 -4.42 -20.47
CA GLY A 599 -12.48 -5.76 -19.87
C GLY A 599 -11.73 -6.77 -20.75
N GLN A 600 -12.01 -6.80 -22.05
CA GLN A 600 -11.31 -7.65 -23.02
C GLN A 600 -9.81 -7.30 -23.11
N SER A 601 -9.48 -6.00 -23.11
CA SER A 601 -8.10 -5.52 -23.17
C SER A 601 -7.29 -5.90 -21.92
N LEU A 602 -7.90 -5.73 -20.74
CA LEU A 602 -7.31 -6.09 -19.46
C LEU A 602 -7.14 -7.62 -19.35
N GLU A 603 -8.16 -8.41 -19.71
CA GLU A 603 -8.07 -9.87 -19.66
C GLU A 603 -6.92 -10.39 -20.52
N LYS A 604 -6.77 -9.87 -21.75
CA LYS A 604 -5.65 -10.20 -22.64
C LYS A 604 -4.29 -9.78 -22.07
N GLY A 605 -4.22 -8.67 -21.34
CA GLY A 605 -3.01 -8.18 -20.68
C GLY A 605 -2.63 -9.00 -19.44
N LEU A 606 -3.62 -9.42 -18.65
CA LEU A 606 -3.43 -10.15 -17.40
C LEU A 606 -3.15 -11.64 -17.60
N ILE A 607 -3.68 -12.24 -18.68
CA ILE A 607 -3.54 -13.66 -18.99
C ILE A 607 -2.84 -13.84 -20.34
N PRO A 608 -1.52 -13.61 -20.42
CA PRO A 608 -0.80 -13.86 -21.66
C PRO A 608 -0.93 -15.36 -22.01
N LEU A 609 -1.42 -15.64 -23.23
CA LEU A 609 -1.70 -17.00 -23.76
C LEU A 609 -2.96 -17.71 -23.22
N GLY A 610 -3.84 -17.02 -22.47
CA GLY A 610 -5.12 -17.59 -22.02
C GLY A 610 -5.03 -18.63 -20.88
N ILE A 611 -3.86 -18.77 -20.25
CA ILE A 611 -3.63 -19.72 -19.14
C ILE A 611 -4.01 -19.08 -17.80
N VAL A 612 -5.21 -19.41 -17.30
CA VAL A 612 -5.65 -19.04 -15.95
C VAL A 612 -5.05 -20.00 -14.92
N ARG A 613 -4.44 -19.48 -13.85
CA ARG A 613 -3.91 -20.32 -12.76
C ARG A 613 -5.04 -21.13 -12.10
N PRO A 614 -4.81 -22.40 -11.71
CA PRO A 614 -5.86 -23.24 -11.11
C PRO A 614 -6.48 -22.67 -9.84
N ASP A 615 -5.69 -22.00 -9.01
CA ASP A 615 -6.17 -21.32 -7.81
C ASP A 615 -7.08 -20.14 -8.15
N TRP A 616 -6.83 -19.39 -9.22
CA TRP A 616 -7.74 -18.32 -9.66
C TRP A 616 -9.14 -18.85 -10.01
N ARG A 617 -9.24 -20.06 -10.61
CA ARG A 617 -10.52 -20.70 -10.89
C ARG A 617 -11.24 -21.14 -9.61
N LYS A 618 -10.52 -21.76 -8.68
CA LYS A 618 -11.07 -22.13 -7.36
C LYS A 618 -11.58 -20.88 -6.63
N ASN A 619 -10.81 -19.81 -6.67
CA ASN A 619 -11.12 -18.54 -6.02
C ASN A 619 -12.32 -17.84 -6.68
N ALA A 620 -12.43 -17.88 -8.02
CA ALA A 620 -13.59 -17.38 -8.74
C ALA A 620 -14.87 -18.14 -8.33
N LYS A 621 -14.80 -19.47 -8.18
CA LYS A 621 -15.92 -20.27 -7.68
C LYS A 621 -16.32 -19.90 -6.24
N LEU A 622 -15.34 -19.66 -5.36
CA LEU A 622 -15.59 -19.19 -4.00
C LEU A 622 -16.22 -17.78 -3.98
N ALA A 623 -15.90 -16.93 -4.96
CA ALA A 623 -16.56 -15.65 -5.21
C ALA A 623 -17.92 -15.78 -5.94
N GLY A 624 -18.44 -17.01 -6.10
CA GLY A 624 -19.76 -17.26 -6.69
C GLY A 624 -19.80 -17.12 -8.22
N ILE A 625 -18.66 -17.29 -8.89
CA ILE A 625 -18.54 -17.23 -10.36
C ILE A 625 -18.41 -18.66 -10.91
N ASP A 626 -19.39 -19.12 -11.68
CA ASP A 626 -19.32 -20.38 -12.42
C ASP A 626 -18.49 -20.21 -13.70
N CYS A 627 -17.17 -20.33 -13.56
CA CYS A 627 -16.28 -20.29 -14.72
C CYS A 627 -16.34 -21.60 -15.52
N ASN A 628 -17.30 -21.71 -16.44
CA ASN A 628 -17.37 -22.78 -17.45
C ASN A 628 -16.30 -22.58 -18.55
N LEU A 629 -15.03 -22.69 -18.17
CA LEU A 629 -13.92 -22.73 -19.13
C LEU A 629 -13.51 -24.19 -19.36
N LYS A 630 -13.63 -24.65 -20.61
CA LYS A 630 -13.13 -25.96 -21.05
C LYS A 630 -11.67 -26.12 -20.59
N PRO A 631 -11.27 -27.28 -20.04
CA PRO A 631 -9.89 -27.54 -19.69
C PRO A 631 -9.02 -27.43 -20.96
N THR A 632 -8.13 -26.44 -20.99
CA THR A 632 -7.11 -26.37 -22.04
C THR A 632 -6.13 -27.53 -21.87
N PRO A 633 -5.67 -28.19 -22.95
CA PRO A 633 -4.82 -29.39 -22.91
C PRO A 633 -3.42 -29.15 -22.28
N PHE A 634 -3.13 -27.91 -21.90
CA PHE A 634 -1.86 -27.45 -21.33
C PHE A 634 -1.79 -27.47 -19.79
N ALA A 635 -2.73 -28.14 -19.11
CA ALA A 635 -2.64 -28.35 -17.65
C ALA A 635 -1.35 -29.10 -17.21
N SER A 636 -0.67 -29.77 -18.15
CA SER A 636 0.56 -30.53 -17.96
C SER A 636 1.86 -29.78 -18.33
N ILE A 637 1.86 -28.45 -18.42
CA ILE A 637 3.11 -27.70 -18.69
C ILE A 637 4.07 -27.78 -17.49
N THR A 638 5.32 -28.13 -17.76
CA THR A 638 6.43 -28.31 -16.80
C THR A 638 6.85 -27.02 -16.09
N HIS A 639 7.50 -27.17 -14.92
CA HIS A 639 7.96 -26.08 -14.02
C HIS A 639 8.72 -24.89 -14.67
N PRO A 640 9.64 -25.06 -15.65
CA PRO A 640 10.39 -23.94 -16.20
C PRO A 640 9.55 -23.00 -17.07
N LEU A 641 8.56 -23.50 -17.81
CA LEU A 641 7.69 -22.65 -18.63
C LEU A 641 6.70 -21.85 -17.76
N LYS A 642 6.25 -22.42 -16.63
CA LYS A 642 5.44 -21.69 -15.63
C LYS A 642 6.21 -20.52 -15.02
N ALA A 643 7.51 -20.68 -14.77
CA ALA A 643 8.37 -19.60 -14.29
C ALA A 643 8.61 -18.50 -15.36
N ALA A 644 8.69 -18.88 -16.64
CA ALA A 644 8.80 -17.93 -17.75
C ALA A 644 7.48 -17.19 -18.06
N ILE A 645 6.32 -17.76 -17.75
CA ILE A 645 5.03 -17.06 -17.87
C ILE A 645 4.77 -16.19 -16.63
N SER A 646 5.22 -16.63 -15.44
CA SER A 646 5.09 -15.83 -14.21
C SER A 646 5.95 -14.57 -14.22
N TYR A 647 7.16 -14.57 -14.82
CA TYR A 647 8.02 -13.38 -14.83
C TYR A 647 7.32 -12.12 -15.40
N ARG A 648 6.48 -12.29 -16.44
CA ARG A 648 5.74 -11.18 -17.07
C ARG A 648 4.65 -10.58 -16.18
N THR A 649 4.20 -11.33 -15.17
CA THR A 649 3.16 -10.95 -14.20
C THR A 649 3.69 -10.78 -12.78
N MET A 650 5.00 -10.93 -12.56
CA MET A 650 5.64 -10.79 -11.25
C MET A 650 6.35 -9.45 -11.06
N LEU A 651 6.65 -8.71 -12.13
CA LEU A 651 7.34 -7.42 -12.04
C LEU A 651 6.33 -6.30 -11.76
N PRO A 652 6.39 -5.64 -10.58
CA PRO A 652 5.43 -4.59 -10.20
C PRO A 652 5.36 -3.45 -11.20
N ARG A 653 6.52 -2.88 -11.58
CA ARG A 653 6.59 -1.75 -12.51
C ARG A 653 6.07 -2.11 -13.89
N ARG A 654 6.40 -3.30 -14.40
CA ARG A 654 5.92 -3.75 -15.71
C ARG A 654 4.39 -3.81 -15.71
N THR A 655 3.80 -4.38 -14.66
CA THR A 655 2.35 -4.53 -14.54
C THR A 655 1.65 -3.17 -14.39
N GLN A 656 2.16 -2.30 -13.51
CA GLN A 656 1.66 -0.91 -13.39
C GLN A 656 1.68 -0.20 -14.75
N ASN A 657 2.81 -0.28 -15.48
CA ASN A 657 2.96 0.37 -16.78
C ASN A 657 2.01 -0.20 -17.84
N GLU A 658 1.83 -1.52 -17.92
CA GLU A 658 0.93 -2.13 -18.91
C GLU A 658 -0.55 -1.81 -18.61
N ILE A 659 -0.98 -1.85 -17.35
CA ILE A 659 -2.36 -1.47 -16.98
C ILE A 659 -2.59 0.03 -17.24
N ALA A 660 -1.67 0.90 -16.83
CA ALA A 660 -1.76 2.33 -17.10
C ALA A 660 -1.80 2.65 -18.61
N LYS A 661 -1.03 1.91 -19.41
CA LYS A 661 -1.04 2.00 -20.88
C LYS A 661 -2.37 1.54 -21.49
N ILE A 662 -2.97 0.46 -20.98
CA ILE A 662 -4.29 0.01 -21.44
C ILE A 662 -5.33 1.09 -21.13
N LEU A 663 -5.32 1.63 -19.91
CA LEU A 663 -6.26 2.68 -19.49
C LEU A 663 -6.10 3.96 -20.33
N LEU A 664 -4.88 4.44 -20.57
CA LEU A 664 -4.63 5.59 -21.45
C LEU A 664 -5.16 5.37 -22.87
N LYS A 665 -4.98 4.17 -23.42
CA LYS A 665 -5.48 3.84 -24.76
C LYS A 665 -7.01 3.82 -24.83
N GLN A 666 -7.66 3.56 -23.70
CA GLN A 666 -9.11 3.62 -23.53
C GLN A 666 -9.61 5.01 -23.10
N GLY A 667 -8.79 6.06 -23.25
CA GLY A 667 -9.22 7.45 -23.00
C GLY A 667 -9.05 7.95 -21.57
N ALA A 668 -8.48 7.16 -20.66
CA ALA A 668 -8.35 7.56 -19.25
C ALA A 668 -7.38 8.74 -19.04
N PHE A 669 -7.68 9.61 -18.08
CA PHE A 669 -6.71 10.57 -17.55
C PHE A 669 -5.88 9.90 -16.46
N LEU A 670 -4.56 10.07 -16.47
CA LEU A 670 -3.69 9.56 -15.41
C LEU A 670 -3.05 10.69 -14.64
N TRP A 671 -3.20 10.66 -13.32
CA TRP A 671 -2.53 11.53 -12.38
C TRP A 671 -1.42 10.75 -11.67
N VAL A 672 -0.18 11.06 -11.99
CA VAL A 672 1.00 10.35 -11.48
C VAL A 672 1.58 11.14 -10.31
N ILE A 673 1.67 10.52 -9.14
CA ILE A 673 2.34 11.05 -7.96
C ILE A 673 3.60 10.22 -7.74
N ARG A 674 4.76 10.87 -7.83
CA ARG A 674 6.04 10.24 -7.56
C ARG A 674 6.71 10.88 -6.36
N THR A 675 7.10 10.07 -5.38
CA THR A 675 7.92 10.47 -4.24
C THR A 675 9.24 9.70 -4.26
N ASN A 676 10.34 10.31 -3.83
CA ASN A 676 11.63 9.61 -3.72
C ASN A 676 12.26 9.90 -2.35
N GLN A 677 12.00 9.05 -1.35
CA GLN A 677 12.58 9.19 0.00
C GLN A 677 12.35 10.59 0.60
N VAL A 678 11.09 10.87 0.94
CA VAL A 678 10.58 12.18 1.36
C VAL A 678 10.39 12.22 2.88
N GLY A 679 10.64 13.38 3.49
CA GLY A 679 10.63 13.57 4.94
C GLY A 679 11.96 14.17 5.38
N GLY A 680 12.54 13.62 6.44
CA GLY A 680 13.94 13.88 6.77
C GLY A 680 14.92 13.19 5.80
N PHE A 681 16.20 13.52 5.95
CA PHE A 681 17.25 13.11 5.01
C PHE A 681 18.26 12.14 5.67
N ASP A 682 18.35 10.90 5.15
CA ASP A 682 19.41 9.94 5.51
C ASP A 682 20.42 9.85 4.36
N PRO A 683 21.66 10.36 4.51
CA PRO A 683 22.66 10.35 3.44
C PRO A 683 23.16 8.95 3.03
N ASP A 684 22.92 7.90 3.83
CA ASP A 684 23.46 6.56 3.59
C ASP A 684 22.54 5.65 2.75
N ILE A 685 21.35 6.13 2.40
CA ILE A 685 20.42 5.45 1.49
C ILE A 685 20.20 6.23 0.20
N GLU A 686 19.82 5.53 -0.87
CA GLU A 686 19.48 6.16 -2.15
C GLU A 686 18.21 5.52 -2.72
N PRO A 687 17.35 6.27 -3.43
CA PRO A 687 16.17 5.68 -4.04
C PRO A 687 16.55 4.90 -5.31
N ILE A 688 16.08 3.66 -5.44
CA ILE A 688 16.31 2.83 -6.64
C ILE A 688 14.98 2.54 -7.32
N ALA A 689 14.90 2.80 -8.64
CA ALA A 689 13.72 2.46 -9.43
C ALA A 689 13.43 0.94 -9.44
N PRO A 690 12.15 0.52 -9.40
CA PRO A 690 11.80 -0.88 -9.57
C PRO A 690 12.14 -1.39 -10.97
N THR A 691 12.47 -2.68 -11.06
CA THR A 691 12.83 -3.35 -12.32
C THR A 691 11.62 -3.45 -13.26
N ALA A 692 11.84 -3.15 -14.55
CA ALA A 692 10.76 -2.96 -15.53
C ALA A 692 10.63 -4.04 -16.64
N ILE A 693 11.60 -4.95 -16.77
CA ILE A 693 11.94 -5.73 -17.99
C ILE A 693 10.75 -6.08 -18.87
#